data_AF-A0AAP9NSX3-F1
#
_entry.id   AF-A0AAP9NSX3-F1
#
_cell.length_a   1.000
_cell.length_b   1.000
_cell.length_c   1.000
_cell.angle_alpha   90.00
_cell.angle_beta   90.00
_cell.angle_gamma   90.00
#
_symmetry.space_group_name_H-M   'P 1'
#
loop_
_entity.id
_entity.type
_entity.pdbx_description
1 polymer ?
#
loop_
_entity_poly.entity_id
_entity_poly.type
_entity_poly.pdbx_seq_one_letter_code
_entity_poly.pdbx_strand_id
1 'polypeptide(L)'
;MHRLLHLKGALPYLIAIFLNAFVDLGHKIVIQNTIFKSYDGEAQVVLTALVNGLILLPFILLFSPAGHVADSYPKVRVLRTSAWAAVVVSLGITAAYYQGWFWLAFSMTLLLAIQSAFYSPAKYGLVKGLFGKPRLAEANGLIQAVTIGAILAGTVAFTALFETWITPDDQTPAQLLRQIAPLGWLLVLNSAIQVVTLYRLPLDASNRSESPLTWQRYIKGAALKDNLRIIARQPVIRLSIIGLATFWSVGQVLLAAFPAYAKDALSIDNTLVLQGILAASGIGIALGSLFASKLSHNRIETGLIPVGAIGVAVGLWCLPLLTTPVGQALNFVFIGIMGGLFIVPLNALIQFHAADNELGTVLAANNWIQNIAMMGFLVLTALFALAGVNSHYLLLLIATVAMVGGGYTIVKLPQSLVRFLLSFLLTRRYRVDVHGLQNLPAQGGVLLLGNHISWVDWAMVQIASPRPVRFVMLRSVYQRWYLRWFFKALGCIPIERGSGAEKALAGVAEQLNAGEVVCLFPEGAISRTGQLGEFRRGYERACDMANPDVKIVPFYLRGLWGSQFSRSSSKLKELRNSPFHRSVVVAFGKPLPKDTSADVLKRRIFEQATRSWQRAMGELPSLPNAWIQSVKRRPSDLALADTLGRPLNASQALTASLLMAKRLRKLNPGQNVGLLLPTSSAGVITNMATLLAGKTVVNLNYTADHEALTSALSQAEIATVFTSQRFVKKLEQRGLDVSQLLREKQVVFLEDLQATIGRGERLST
;
A
#
# COMPACT_ATOMS: atom_id res chain seq x y z
N MET A 1 -0.86 8.97 6.27
CA MET A 1 -1.37 10.35 6.41
C MET A 1 -0.93 11.07 7.70
N HIS A 2 -1.40 10.73 8.91
CA HIS A 2 -1.05 11.51 10.13
C HIS A 2 0.47 11.65 10.37
N ARG A 3 1.26 10.61 10.03
CA ARG A 3 2.73 10.63 10.12
C ARG A 3 3.43 11.50 9.07
N LEU A 4 2.79 11.81 7.94
CA LEU A 4 3.36 12.70 6.91
C LEU A 4 3.18 14.17 7.29
N LEU A 5 2.03 14.53 7.83
CA LEU A 5 1.69 15.91 8.20
C LEU A 5 2.56 16.44 9.34
N HIS A 6 3.15 15.56 10.15
CA HIS A 6 4.10 15.93 11.21
C HIS A 6 5.53 16.21 10.72
N LEU A 7 5.86 15.95 9.45
CA LEU A 7 7.17 16.33 8.92
C LEU A 7 7.27 17.85 8.85
N LYS A 8 8.38 18.41 9.35
CA LYS A 8 8.65 19.84 9.29
C LYS A 8 8.56 20.32 7.83
N GLY A 9 7.69 21.29 7.56
CA GLY A 9 7.46 21.85 6.23
C GLY A 9 6.38 21.15 5.38
N ALA A 10 5.86 19.97 5.77
CA ALA A 10 4.84 19.27 4.98
C ALA A 10 3.51 20.03 4.90
N LEU A 11 2.98 20.51 6.03
CA LEU A 11 1.72 21.27 6.05
C LEU A 11 1.83 22.61 5.28
N PRO A 12 2.86 23.45 5.50
CA PRO A 12 3.07 24.64 4.66
C PRO A 12 3.15 24.32 3.17
N TYR A 13 3.86 23.25 2.80
CA TYR A 13 3.96 22.83 1.41
C TYR A 13 2.59 22.48 0.80
N LEU A 14 1.75 21.71 1.51
CA LEU A 14 0.41 21.35 1.02
C LEU A 14 -0.53 22.55 0.91
N ILE A 15 -0.49 23.47 1.87
CA ILE A 15 -1.26 24.73 1.81
C ILE A 15 -0.82 25.54 0.59
N ALA A 16 0.48 25.69 0.36
CA ALA A 16 0.98 26.45 -0.78
C ALA A 16 0.56 25.85 -2.14
N ILE A 17 0.50 24.52 -2.25
CA ILE A 17 0.01 23.83 -3.45
C ILE A 17 -1.49 24.06 -3.65
N PHE A 18 -2.26 23.95 -2.57
CA PHE A 18 -3.70 24.21 -2.61
C PHE A 18 -3.98 25.62 -3.12
N LEU A 19 -3.33 26.62 -2.52
CA LEU A 19 -3.51 28.03 -2.89
C LEU A 19 -3.08 28.31 -4.33
N ASN A 20 -1.98 27.71 -4.81
CA ASN A 20 -1.57 27.87 -6.21
C ASN A 20 -2.66 27.42 -7.18
N ALA A 21 -3.16 26.20 -6.98
CA ALA A 21 -4.16 25.61 -7.87
C ALA A 21 -5.51 26.35 -7.79
N PHE A 22 -5.87 26.84 -6.59
CA PHE A 22 -7.08 27.63 -6.36
C PHE A 22 -7.03 28.99 -7.07
N VAL A 23 -5.89 29.69 -7.01
CA VAL A 23 -5.69 31.00 -7.69
C VAL A 23 -5.66 30.85 -9.20
N ASP A 24 -4.87 29.91 -9.72
CA ASP A 24 -4.74 29.66 -11.17
C ASP A 24 -6.10 29.39 -11.81
N LEU A 25 -6.92 28.59 -11.12
CA LEU A 25 -8.24 28.24 -11.62
C LEU A 25 -9.27 29.35 -11.41
N GLY A 26 -9.19 30.09 -10.31
CA GLY A 26 -10.16 31.13 -9.99
C GLY A 26 -10.24 32.22 -11.06
N HIS A 27 -9.10 32.75 -11.49
CA HIS A 27 -9.07 33.73 -12.58
C HIS A 27 -9.58 33.14 -13.89
N LYS A 28 -9.17 31.90 -14.23
CA LYS A 28 -9.65 31.20 -15.42
C LYS A 28 -11.18 31.12 -15.46
N ILE A 29 -11.80 30.68 -14.36
CA ILE A 29 -13.25 30.52 -14.25
C ILE A 29 -13.96 31.86 -14.40
N VAL A 30 -13.44 32.93 -13.79
CA VAL A 30 -14.01 34.27 -13.96
C VAL A 30 -14.00 34.71 -15.43
N ILE A 31 -12.87 34.54 -16.14
CA ILE A 31 -12.79 34.89 -17.56
C ILE A 31 -13.70 34.00 -18.41
N GLN A 32 -13.75 32.70 -18.14
CA GLN A 32 -14.63 31.77 -18.87
C GLN A 32 -16.11 32.11 -18.68
N ASN A 33 -16.54 32.41 -17.45
CA ASN A 33 -17.93 32.78 -17.18
C ASN A 33 -18.27 34.16 -17.78
N THR A 34 -17.32 35.10 -17.79
CA THR A 34 -17.48 36.39 -18.48
C THR A 34 -17.67 36.20 -19.98
N ILE A 35 -16.86 35.34 -20.61
CA ILE A 35 -17.01 34.99 -22.02
C ILE A 35 -18.37 34.36 -22.26
N PHE A 36 -18.80 33.45 -21.38
CA PHE A 36 -20.06 32.72 -21.50
C PHE A 36 -21.29 33.63 -21.38
N LYS A 37 -21.25 34.68 -20.57
CA LYS A 37 -22.38 35.61 -20.40
C LYS A 37 -22.40 36.79 -21.37
N SER A 38 -21.28 37.14 -21.99
CA SER A 38 -21.18 38.32 -22.86
C SER A 38 -21.02 38.03 -24.36
N TYR A 39 -20.76 36.79 -24.74
CA TYR A 39 -20.58 36.39 -26.12
C TYR A 39 -21.40 35.15 -26.42
N ASP A 40 -22.03 35.14 -27.60
CA ASP A 40 -22.79 34.01 -28.12
C ASP A 40 -22.17 33.46 -29.41
N GLY A 41 -22.59 32.25 -29.79
CA GLY A 41 -22.25 31.65 -31.07
C GLY A 41 -20.75 31.37 -31.24
N GLU A 42 -20.21 31.67 -32.42
CA GLU A 42 -18.84 31.32 -32.79
C GLU A 42 -17.78 32.04 -31.92
N ALA A 43 -18.01 33.31 -31.58
CA ALA A 43 -17.07 34.11 -30.80
C ALA A 43 -16.83 33.52 -29.40
N GLN A 44 -17.89 33.05 -28.74
CA GLN A 44 -17.83 32.39 -27.43
C GLN A 44 -16.95 31.12 -27.47
N VAL A 45 -17.15 30.29 -28.51
CA VAL A 45 -16.41 29.04 -28.71
C VAL A 45 -14.93 29.33 -28.93
N VAL A 46 -14.60 30.27 -29.83
CA VAL A 46 -13.22 30.65 -30.14
C VAL A 46 -12.52 31.24 -28.91
N LEU A 47 -13.15 32.17 -28.19
CA LEU A 47 -12.56 32.77 -26.99
C LEU A 47 -12.34 31.75 -25.88
N THR A 48 -13.29 30.83 -25.67
CA THR A 48 -13.14 29.75 -24.68
C THR A 48 -11.98 28.81 -25.04
N ALA A 49 -11.83 28.48 -26.33
CA ALA A 49 -10.70 27.69 -26.82
C ALA A 49 -9.36 28.42 -26.63
N LEU A 50 -9.31 29.72 -26.92
CA LEU A 50 -8.13 30.56 -26.72
C LEU A 50 -7.72 30.64 -25.25
N VAL A 51 -8.65 30.85 -24.31
CA VAL A 51 -8.34 30.84 -22.86
C VAL A 51 -7.70 29.51 -22.44
N ASN A 52 -8.27 28.38 -22.89
CA ASN A 52 -7.68 27.07 -22.61
C ASN A 52 -6.29 26.93 -23.25
N GLY A 53 -6.09 27.42 -24.47
CA GLY A 53 -4.80 27.43 -25.16
C GLY A 53 -3.74 28.28 -24.44
N LEU A 54 -4.09 29.47 -23.98
CA LEU A 54 -3.19 30.37 -23.24
C LEU A 54 -2.63 29.75 -21.96
N ILE A 55 -3.38 28.84 -21.33
CA ILE A 55 -2.93 28.13 -20.14
C ILE A 55 -1.91 27.03 -20.48
N LEU A 56 -2.09 26.34 -21.61
CA LEU A 56 -1.23 25.23 -22.02
C LEU A 56 0.07 25.71 -22.67
N LEU A 57 0.00 26.84 -23.39
CA LEU A 57 1.09 27.34 -24.23
C LEU A 57 2.41 27.56 -23.46
N PRO A 58 2.43 28.18 -22.26
CA PRO A 58 3.68 28.37 -21.51
C PRO A 58 4.35 27.07 -21.09
N PHE A 59 3.59 26.02 -20.76
CA PHE A 59 4.15 24.70 -20.44
C PHE A 59 4.82 24.04 -21.65
N ILE A 60 4.40 24.39 -22.87
CA ILE A 60 4.98 23.91 -24.12
C ILE A 60 6.23 24.72 -24.48
N LEU A 61 6.12 26.05 -24.48
CA LEU A 61 7.21 26.93 -24.91
C LEU A 61 8.35 26.99 -23.89
N LEU A 62 8.03 27.17 -22.60
CA LEU A 62 9.02 27.43 -21.55
C LEU A 62 9.56 26.16 -20.90
N PHE A 63 9.39 24.99 -21.53
CA PHE A 63 9.86 23.71 -21.02
C PHE A 63 11.35 23.71 -20.64
N SER A 64 12.23 24.07 -21.58
CA SER A 64 13.68 24.02 -21.34
C SER A 64 14.15 25.06 -20.31
N PRO A 65 13.68 26.32 -20.34
CA PRO A 65 13.93 27.29 -19.27
C PRO A 65 13.44 26.82 -17.90
N ALA A 66 12.21 26.32 -17.79
CA ALA A 66 11.63 25.90 -16.52
C ALA A 66 12.39 24.70 -15.92
N GLY A 67 12.77 23.72 -16.74
CA GLY A 67 13.60 22.60 -16.32
C GLY A 67 14.96 23.05 -15.78
N HIS A 68 15.66 23.90 -16.54
CA HIS A 68 16.97 24.43 -16.15
C HIS A 68 16.92 25.26 -14.87
N VAL A 69 15.94 26.16 -14.74
CA VAL A 69 15.77 26.97 -13.51
C VAL A 69 15.48 26.08 -12.32
N ALA A 70 14.63 25.07 -12.48
CA ALA A 70 14.36 24.14 -11.41
C ALA A 70 15.63 23.38 -10.99
N ASP A 71 16.49 22.97 -11.91
CA ASP A 71 17.70 22.20 -11.58
C ASP A 71 18.89 23.07 -11.15
N SER A 72 18.93 24.35 -11.50
CA SER A 72 20.05 25.24 -11.21
C SER A 72 19.92 26.01 -9.89
N TYR A 73 18.70 26.16 -9.38
CA TYR A 73 18.41 26.90 -8.15
C TYR A 73 17.71 26.01 -7.11
N PRO A 74 17.85 26.31 -5.80
CA PRO A 74 17.06 25.65 -4.76
C PRO A 74 15.57 25.69 -5.10
N LYS A 75 14.90 24.53 -5.05
CA LYS A 75 13.50 24.37 -5.46
C LYS A 75 12.60 25.31 -4.65
N VAL A 76 12.89 25.50 -3.36
CA VAL A 76 12.15 26.43 -2.49
C VAL A 76 12.31 27.88 -2.92
N ARG A 77 13.48 28.28 -3.43
CA ARG A 77 13.69 29.64 -3.96
C ARG A 77 12.84 29.87 -5.21
N VAL A 78 12.82 28.90 -6.13
CA VAL A 78 11.99 28.96 -7.34
C VAL A 78 10.50 29.07 -6.97
N LEU A 79 10.04 28.28 -6.00
CA LEU A 79 8.65 28.37 -5.52
C LEU A 79 8.32 29.75 -4.94
N ARG A 80 9.21 30.34 -4.14
CA ARG A 80 9.00 31.68 -3.54
C ARG A 80 8.97 32.78 -4.59
N THR A 81 9.87 32.75 -5.57
CA THR A 81 9.88 33.75 -6.65
C THR A 81 8.63 33.64 -7.52
N SER A 82 8.20 32.42 -7.84
CA SER A 82 6.97 32.19 -8.59
C SER A 82 5.73 32.65 -7.80
N ALA A 83 5.67 32.44 -6.49
CA ALA A 83 4.55 32.94 -5.68
C ALA A 83 4.51 34.48 -5.59
N TRP A 84 5.66 35.15 -5.52
CA TRP A 84 5.69 36.61 -5.63
C TRP A 84 5.20 37.11 -7.00
N ALA A 85 5.59 36.43 -8.08
CA ALA A 85 5.05 36.72 -9.41
C ALA A 85 3.52 36.55 -9.45
N ALA A 86 2.98 35.51 -8.80
CA ALA A 86 1.53 35.29 -8.70
C ALA A 86 0.80 36.45 -7.98
N VAL A 87 1.39 37.02 -6.93
CA VAL A 87 0.84 38.21 -6.23
C VAL A 87 0.79 39.41 -7.17
N VAL A 88 1.89 39.70 -7.88
CA VAL A 88 1.97 40.83 -8.82
C VAL A 88 0.95 40.67 -9.94
N VAL A 89 0.85 39.49 -10.54
CA VAL A 89 -0.12 39.21 -11.60
C VAL A 89 -1.55 39.30 -11.05
N SER A 90 -1.82 38.79 -9.84
CA SER A 90 -3.14 38.90 -9.20
C SER A 90 -3.55 40.35 -8.91
N LEU A 91 -2.60 41.22 -8.52
CA LEU A 91 -2.84 42.66 -8.38
C LEU A 91 -3.17 43.30 -9.73
N GLY A 92 -2.45 42.92 -10.78
CA GLY A 92 -2.72 43.35 -12.16
C GLY A 92 -4.10 42.91 -12.65
N ILE A 93 -4.50 41.67 -12.40
CA ILE A 93 -5.85 41.14 -12.68
C ILE A 93 -6.90 41.95 -11.92
N THR A 94 -6.68 42.20 -10.64
CA THR A 94 -7.61 42.96 -9.80
C THR A 94 -7.80 44.38 -10.34
N ALA A 95 -6.71 45.06 -10.70
CA ALA A 95 -6.77 46.38 -11.32
C ALA A 95 -7.53 46.33 -12.66
N ALA A 96 -7.30 45.32 -13.49
CA ALA A 96 -8.01 45.14 -14.76
C ALA A 96 -9.52 44.94 -14.55
N TYR A 97 -9.93 44.21 -13.51
CA TYR A 97 -11.35 44.02 -13.18
C TYR A 97 -12.03 45.35 -12.81
N TYR A 98 -11.43 46.15 -11.93
CA TYR A 98 -11.99 47.46 -11.54
C TYR A 98 -12.11 48.42 -12.72
N GLN A 99 -11.17 48.38 -13.67
CA GLN A 99 -11.23 49.23 -14.86
C GLN A 99 -12.16 48.67 -15.96
N GLY A 100 -12.58 47.41 -15.87
CA GLY A 100 -13.34 46.71 -16.90
C GLY A 100 -12.49 46.36 -18.13
N TRP A 101 -11.16 46.27 -17.99
CA TRP A 101 -10.23 45.97 -19.08
C TRP A 101 -10.18 44.48 -19.39
N PHE A 102 -11.23 43.99 -20.06
CA PHE A 102 -11.39 42.56 -20.37
C PHE A 102 -10.19 41.95 -21.08
N TRP A 103 -9.69 42.56 -22.15
CA TRP A 103 -8.55 42.01 -22.90
C TRP A 103 -7.25 41.98 -22.08
N LEU A 104 -7.05 42.95 -21.18
CA LEU A 104 -5.91 42.90 -20.27
C LEU A 104 -6.07 41.74 -19.29
N ALA A 105 -7.24 41.60 -18.66
CA ALA A 105 -7.53 40.48 -17.76
C ALA A 105 -7.39 39.12 -18.48
N PHE A 106 -7.88 39.00 -19.71
CA PHE A 106 -7.71 37.83 -20.56
C PHE A 106 -6.24 37.52 -20.84
N SER A 107 -5.42 38.54 -21.12
CA SER A 107 -3.97 38.36 -21.33
C SER A 107 -3.22 37.99 -20.04
N MET A 108 -3.70 38.40 -18.87
CA MET A 108 -3.12 38.02 -17.57
C MET A 108 -3.23 36.52 -17.29
N THR A 109 -4.17 35.82 -17.94
CA THR A 109 -4.25 34.35 -17.90
C THR A 109 -2.96 33.70 -18.44
N LEU A 110 -2.35 34.28 -19.49
CA LEU A 110 -1.06 33.82 -20.02
C LEU A 110 0.08 34.06 -19.01
N LEU A 111 0.09 35.22 -18.32
CA LEU A 111 1.12 35.54 -17.33
C LEU A 111 1.06 34.62 -16.10
N LEU A 112 -0.14 34.30 -15.61
CA LEU A 112 -0.30 33.26 -14.56
C LEU A 112 0.21 31.90 -15.04
N ALA A 113 -0.11 31.50 -16.28
CA ALA A 113 0.35 30.24 -16.83
C ALA A 113 1.88 30.17 -17.00
N ILE A 114 2.53 31.28 -17.36
CA ILE A 114 4.00 31.39 -17.36
C ILE A 114 4.56 31.13 -15.96
N GLN A 115 4.01 31.77 -14.94
CA GLN A 115 4.43 31.55 -13.56
C GLN A 115 4.27 30.08 -13.13
N SER A 116 3.16 29.45 -13.50
CA SER A 116 2.89 28.05 -13.16
C SER A 116 3.76 27.05 -13.93
N ALA A 117 4.23 27.40 -15.13
CA ALA A 117 5.20 26.60 -15.87
C ALA A 117 6.54 26.47 -15.13
N PHE A 118 7.02 27.53 -14.46
CA PHE A 118 8.22 27.47 -13.61
C PHE A 118 7.94 26.83 -12.23
N TYR A 119 6.75 27.04 -11.68
CA TYR A 119 6.38 26.50 -10.36
C TYR A 119 6.26 24.98 -10.36
N SER A 120 5.71 24.38 -11.44
CA SER A 120 5.37 22.95 -11.47
C SER A 120 6.57 22.00 -11.31
N PRO A 121 7.70 22.15 -12.05
CA PRO A 121 8.87 21.29 -11.85
C PRO A 121 9.52 21.46 -10.48
N ALA A 122 9.52 22.67 -9.92
CA ALA A 122 10.02 22.95 -8.59
C ALA A 122 9.15 22.29 -7.50
N LYS A 123 7.82 22.37 -7.65
CA LYS A 123 6.83 21.74 -6.77
C LYS A 123 7.11 20.24 -6.68
N TYR A 124 7.03 19.52 -7.80
CA TYR A 124 7.22 18.07 -7.79
C TYR A 124 8.66 17.65 -7.47
N GLY A 125 9.66 18.49 -7.77
CA GLY A 125 11.05 18.25 -7.39
C GLY A 125 11.30 18.26 -5.88
N LEU A 126 10.64 19.17 -5.16
CA LEU A 126 10.79 19.31 -3.71
C LEU A 126 10.25 18.10 -2.93
N VAL A 127 9.31 17.33 -3.49
CA VAL A 127 8.70 16.16 -2.85
C VAL A 127 9.75 15.14 -2.40
N LYS A 128 10.74 14.88 -3.25
CA LYS A 128 11.82 13.93 -2.97
C LYS A 128 12.68 14.38 -1.79
N GLY A 129 12.97 15.68 -1.69
CA GLY A 129 13.71 16.27 -0.59
C GLY A 129 12.93 16.34 0.73
N LEU A 130 11.64 16.68 0.66
CA LEU A 130 10.80 16.91 1.85
C LEU A 130 10.29 15.60 2.50
N PHE A 131 9.92 14.60 1.69
CA PHE A 131 9.30 13.37 2.17
C PHE A 131 10.22 12.14 2.09
N GLY A 132 11.32 12.22 1.35
CA GLY A 132 12.27 11.13 1.15
C GLY A 132 11.82 10.07 0.15
N LYS A 133 12.79 9.31 -0.40
CA LYS A 133 12.56 8.26 -1.41
C LYS A 133 11.51 7.21 -1.00
N PRO A 134 11.47 6.69 0.25
CA PRO A 134 10.51 5.64 0.63
C PRO A 134 9.05 6.09 0.64
N ARG A 135 8.78 7.39 0.76
CA ARG A 135 7.42 7.94 0.92
C ARG A 135 6.93 8.70 -0.31
N LEU A 136 7.63 8.60 -1.45
CA LEU A 136 7.28 9.31 -2.68
C LEU A 136 5.85 9.04 -3.15
N ALA A 137 5.41 7.77 -3.13
CA ALA A 137 4.04 7.43 -3.53
C ALA A 137 2.98 7.96 -2.55
N GLU A 138 3.25 7.88 -1.24
CA GLU A 138 2.35 8.43 -0.21
C GLU A 138 2.19 9.94 -0.37
N ALA A 139 3.31 10.65 -0.58
CA ALA A 139 3.35 12.10 -0.78
C ALA A 139 2.68 12.53 -2.10
N ASN A 140 2.98 11.86 -3.22
CA ASN A 140 2.35 12.16 -4.50
C ASN A 140 0.83 11.96 -4.45
N GLY A 141 0.33 10.93 -3.76
CA GLY A 141 -1.10 10.73 -3.57
C GLY A 141 -1.77 11.84 -2.76
N LEU A 142 -1.11 12.32 -1.71
CA LEU A 142 -1.61 13.45 -0.92
C LEU A 142 -1.61 14.77 -1.71
N ILE A 143 -0.50 15.06 -2.41
CA ILE A 143 -0.36 16.25 -3.25
C ILE A 143 -1.42 16.27 -4.36
N GLN A 144 -1.65 15.12 -5.00
CA GLN A 144 -2.64 15.00 -6.05
C GLN A 144 -4.06 15.23 -5.50
N ALA A 145 -4.40 14.61 -4.36
CA ALA A 145 -5.70 14.82 -3.72
C ALA A 145 -5.93 16.29 -3.32
N VAL A 146 -4.91 16.96 -2.76
CA VAL A 146 -4.98 18.39 -2.41
C VAL A 146 -5.13 19.27 -3.66
N THR A 147 -4.38 18.98 -4.73
CA THR A 147 -4.46 19.74 -5.99
C THR A 147 -5.84 19.62 -6.62
N ILE A 148 -6.40 18.40 -6.69
CA ILE A 148 -7.74 18.17 -7.25
C ILE A 148 -8.82 18.77 -6.35
N GLY A 149 -8.67 18.67 -5.03
CA GLY A 149 -9.55 19.34 -4.08
C GLY A 149 -9.55 20.86 -4.25
N ALA A 150 -8.38 21.47 -4.47
CA ALA A 150 -8.24 22.89 -4.75
C ALA A 150 -8.91 23.29 -6.07
N ILE A 151 -8.76 22.47 -7.12
CA ILE A 151 -9.41 22.69 -8.41
C ILE A 151 -10.93 22.68 -8.25
N LEU A 152 -11.50 21.65 -7.61
CA LEU A 152 -12.95 21.57 -7.41
C LEU A 152 -13.47 22.72 -6.53
N ALA A 153 -12.77 23.03 -5.44
CA ALA A 153 -13.13 24.14 -4.56
C ALA A 153 -13.07 25.48 -5.30
N GLY A 154 -12.05 25.71 -6.13
CA GLY A 154 -11.91 26.91 -6.95
C GLY A 154 -13.04 27.04 -7.96
N THR A 155 -13.33 25.98 -8.72
CA THR A 155 -14.46 25.98 -9.68
C THR A 155 -15.77 26.36 -8.99
N VAL A 156 -16.09 25.72 -7.87
CA VAL A 156 -17.34 25.98 -7.14
C VAL A 156 -17.36 27.39 -6.56
N ALA A 157 -16.30 27.80 -5.86
CA ALA A 157 -16.27 29.10 -5.18
C ALA A 157 -16.38 30.27 -6.16
N PHE A 158 -15.56 30.28 -7.22
CA PHE A 158 -15.58 31.38 -8.19
C PHE A 158 -16.83 31.39 -9.05
N THR A 159 -17.37 30.22 -9.43
CA THR A 159 -18.65 30.17 -10.18
C THR A 159 -19.82 30.63 -9.31
N ALA A 160 -19.94 30.13 -8.09
CA ALA A 160 -21.04 30.49 -7.20
C ALA A 160 -21.01 32.00 -6.88
N LEU A 161 -19.86 32.56 -6.53
CA LEU A 161 -19.74 33.99 -6.25
C LEU A 161 -20.04 34.84 -7.50
N PHE A 162 -19.54 34.42 -8.67
CA PHE A 162 -19.83 35.08 -9.94
C PHE A 162 -21.34 35.12 -10.23
N GLU A 163 -22.04 33.99 -10.11
CA GLU A 163 -23.49 33.92 -10.35
C GLU A 163 -24.30 34.72 -9.32
N THR A 164 -23.91 34.72 -8.04
CA THR A 164 -24.64 35.47 -7.00
C THR A 164 -24.50 36.98 -7.11
N TRP A 165 -23.43 37.47 -7.73
CA TRP A 165 -23.12 38.90 -7.77
C TRP A 165 -23.48 39.57 -9.10
N ILE A 166 -23.80 38.78 -10.13
CA ILE A 166 -24.20 39.29 -11.45
C ILE A 166 -25.71 39.36 -11.56
N THR A 167 -26.21 40.50 -12.03
CA THR A 167 -27.63 40.67 -12.36
C THR A 167 -27.97 40.13 -13.76
N PRO A 168 -29.22 39.70 -14.02
CA PRO A 168 -29.60 38.97 -15.25
C PRO A 168 -29.61 39.77 -16.57
N ASP A 169 -29.25 41.06 -16.56
CA ASP A 169 -29.36 41.90 -17.75
C ASP A 169 -28.20 41.69 -18.75
N ASP A 170 -28.42 42.01 -20.02
CA ASP A 170 -27.40 41.99 -21.09
C ASP A 170 -26.24 42.94 -20.76
N GLN A 171 -25.16 42.38 -20.19
CA GLN A 171 -24.00 43.13 -19.75
C GLN A 171 -22.78 42.87 -20.63
N THR A 172 -22.11 43.97 -20.99
CA THR A 172 -20.81 43.92 -21.67
C THR A 172 -19.75 43.28 -20.76
N PRO A 173 -18.68 42.68 -21.32
CA PRO A 173 -17.61 42.08 -20.52
C PRO A 173 -16.98 43.05 -19.50
N ALA A 174 -16.90 44.34 -19.87
CA ALA A 174 -16.37 45.39 -19.00
C ALA A 174 -17.27 45.66 -17.78
N GLN A 175 -18.60 45.61 -17.95
CA GLN A 175 -19.56 45.78 -16.86
C GLN A 175 -19.54 44.58 -15.92
N LEU A 176 -19.54 43.35 -16.46
CA LEU A 176 -19.43 42.13 -15.67
C LEU A 176 -18.16 42.13 -14.81
N LEU A 177 -17.01 42.45 -15.41
CA LEU A 177 -15.73 42.50 -14.69
C LEU A 177 -15.73 43.51 -13.54
N ARG A 178 -16.39 44.67 -13.70
CA ARG A 178 -16.49 45.68 -12.63
C ARG A 178 -17.35 45.19 -11.46
N GLN A 179 -18.45 44.48 -11.74
CA GLN A 179 -19.31 43.93 -10.69
C GLN A 179 -18.61 42.86 -9.87
N ILE A 180 -17.81 42.02 -10.53
CA ILE A 180 -17.07 40.93 -9.87
C ILE A 180 -15.66 41.33 -9.43
N ALA A 181 -15.27 42.61 -9.56
CA ALA A 181 -13.95 43.09 -9.19
C ALA A 181 -13.48 42.70 -7.77
N PRO A 182 -14.36 42.61 -6.74
CA PRO A 182 -13.97 42.11 -5.42
C PRO A 182 -13.38 40.69 -5.42
N LEU A 183 -13.68 39.84 -6.41
CA LEU A 183 -13.05 38.52 -6.57
C LEU A 183 -11.55 38.61 -6.85
N GLY A 184 -11.07 39.72 -7.42
CA GLY A 184 -9.64 39.97 -7.59
C GLY A 184 -8.89 39.96 -6.25
N TRP A 185 -9.47 40.56 -5.21
CA TRP A 185 -8.88 40.56 -3.87
C TRP A 185 -8.80 39.18 -3.23
N LEU A 186 -9.73 38.29 -3.57
CA LEU A 186 -9.63 36.88 -3.17
C LEU A 186 -8.39 36.22 -3.79
N LEU A 187 -8.09 36.49 -5.06
CA LEU A 187 -6.87 36.00 -5.73
C LEU A 187 -5.59 36.56 -5.08
N VAL A 188 -5.57 37.87 -4.81
CA VAL A 188 -4.44 38.55 -4.15
C VAL A 188 -4.20 37.98 -2.74
N LEU A 189 -5.26 37.83 -1.94
CA LEU A 189 -5.18 37.29 -0.59
C LEU A 189 -4.61 35.86 -0.59
N ASN A 190 -5.14 34.99 -1.45
CA ASN A 190 -4.66 33.60 -1.55
C ASN A 190 -3.19 33.54 -2.02
N SER A 191 -2.80 34.37 -2.98
CA SER A 191 -1.40 34.48 -3.43
C SER A 191 -0.48 35.01 -2.33
N ALA A 192 -0.92 36.00 -1.54
CA ALA A 192 -0.14 36.53 -0.41
C ALA A 192 0.04 35.48 0.70
N ILE A 193 -1.02 34.75 1.05
CA ILE A 193 -0.95 33.64 2.02
C ILE A 193 0.00 32.55 1.50
N GLN A 194 -0.03 32.26 0.20
CA GLN A 194 0.88 31.30 -0.43
C GLN A 194 2.34 31.70 -0.22
N VAL A 195 2.69 32.98 -0.48
CA VAL A 195 4.04 33.52 -0.24
C VAL A 195 4.44 33.30 1.21
N VAL A 196 3.65 33.79 2.17
CA VAL A 196 3.92 33.66 3.62
C VAL A 196 4.16 32.20 4.00
N THR A 197 3.36 31.30 3.44
CA THR A 197 3.45 29.86 3.70
C THR A 197 4.75 29.25 3.15
N LEU A 198 5.19 29.64 1.96
CA LEU A 198 6.43 29.16 1.34
C LEU A 198 7.71 29.65 2.05
N TYR A 199 7.66 30.77 2.76
CA TYR A 199 8.77 31.21 3.62
C TYR A 199 8.93 30.34 4.88
N ARG A 200 7.91 29.56 5.27
CA ARG A 200 8.01 28.58 6.36
C ARG A 200 8.69 27.27 5.94
N LEU A 201 9.00 27.09 4.65
CA LEU A 201 9.73 25.92 4.16
C LEU A 201 11.24 26.07 4.40
N PRO A 202 11.94 25.02 4.86
CA PRO A 202 13.39 25.04 4.95
C PRO A 202 14.00 25.16 3.55
N LEU A 203 15.07 25.95 3.41
CA LEU A 203 15.81 26.01 2.14
C LEU A 203 16.47 24.66 1.84
N ASP A 204 16.30 24.19 0.61
CA ASP A 204 16.91 22.96 0.12
C ASP A 204 18.33 23.21 -0.43
N ALA A 205 19.21 22.23 -0.30
CA ALA A 205 20.54 22.28 -0.89
C ALA A 205 20.44 22.03 -2.41
N SER A 206 20.99 22.94 -3.22
CA SER A 206 21.05 22.76 -4.68
C SER A 206 22.40 22.15 -5.09
N ASN A 207 22.37 21.09 -5.89
CA ASN A 207 23.49 20.76 -6.77
C ASN A 207 23.35 21.66 -8.00
N ARG A 208 24.32 22.57 -8.24
CA ARG A 208 24.30 23.42 -9.44
C ARG A 208 24.35 22.54 -10.69
N SER A 209 23.43 22.76 -11.63
CA SER A 209 23.56 22.17 -12.97
C SER A 209 24.82 22.72 -13.64
N GLU A 210 25.68 21.83 -14.13
CA GLU A 210 26.95 22.21 -14.77
C GLU A 210 26.77 22.70 -16.23
N SER A 211 25.58 22.52 -16.81
CA SER A 211 25.30 22.91 -18.20
C SER A 211 24.51 24.23 -18.28
N PRO A 212 25.12 25.35 -18.69
CA PRO A 212 24.41 26.62 -18.83
C PRO A 212 23.41 26.57 -20.00
N LEU A 213 22.17 26.98 -19.74
CA LEU A 213 21.17 27.20 -20.78
C LEU A 213 21.44 28.53 -21.47
N THR A 214 22.07 28.50 -22.65
CA THR A 214 22.24 29.68 -23.50
C THR A 214 21.03 29.90 -24.42
N TRP A 215 20.66 31.16 -24.67
CA TRP A 215 19.58 31.53 -25.59
C TRP A 215 19.72 30.91 -26.98
N GLN A 216 20.96 30.81 -27.49
CA GLN A 216 21.25 30.16 -28.78
C GLN A 216 20.87 28.66 -28.80
N ARG A 217 21.13 27.92 -27.70
CA ARG A 217 20.77 26.49 -27.59
C ARG A 217 19.26 26.26 -27.47
N TYR A 218 18.54 27.22 -26.90
CA TYR A 218 17.08 27.18 -26.80
C TYR A 218 16.43 27.35 -28.18
N ILE A 219 16.75 28.42 -28.91
CA ILE A 219 16.18 28.68 -30.25
C ILE A 219 16.56 27.58 -31.25
N LYS A 220 17.80 27.07 -31.21
CA LYS A 220 18.26 25.99 -32.09
C LYS A 220 17.66 24.61 -31.75
N GLY A 221 16.85 24.48 -30.70
CA GLY A 221 16.25 23.21 -30.28
C GLY A 221 17.23 22.20 -29.69
N ALA A 222 18.51 22.55 -29.54
CA ALA A 222 19.53 21.67 -28.98
C ALA A 222 19.22 21.29 -27.52
N ALA A 223 18.77 22.27 -26.71
CA ALA A 223 18.35 22.02 -25.32
C ALA A 223 17.17 21.05 -25.22
N LEU A 224 16.18 21.18 -26.11
CA LEU A 224 15.04 20.26 -26.20
C LEU A 224 15.51 18.83 -26.51
N LYS A 225 16.40 18.68 -27.49
CA LYS A 225 16.94 17.37 -27.89
C LYS A 225 17.71 16.69 -26.76
N ASP A 226 18.57 17.45 -26.06
CA ASP A 226 19.36 16.93 -24.93
C ASP A 226 18.44 16.48 -23.79
N ASN A 227 17.44 17.29 -23.44
CA ASN A 227 16.50 16.96 -22.37
C ASN A 227 15.63 15.73 -22.70
N LEU A 228 15.18 15.59 -23.95
CA LEU A 228 14.43 14.41 -24.38
C LEU A 228 15.30 13.14 -24.41
N ARG A 229 16.61 13.28 -24.65
CA ARG A 229 17.55 12.16 -24.62
C ARG A 229 17.67 11.55 -23.23
N ILE A 230 17.57 12.36 -22.16
CA ILE A 230 17.55 11.90 -20.77
C ILE A 230 16.37 10.94 -20.55
N ILE A 231 15.18 11.32 -20.99
CA ILE A 231 13.96 10.50 -20.90
C ILE A 231 14.10 9.24 -21.75
N ALA A 232 14.61 9.36 -22.98
CA ALA A 232 14.71 8.24 -23.92
C ALA A 232 15.63 7.11 -23.41
N ARG A 233 16.64 7.44 -22.60
CA ARG A 233 17.57 6.47 -21.99
C ARG A 233 16.96 5.68 -20.84
N GLN A 234 15.97 6.22 -20.14
CA GLN A 234 15.36 5.57 -18.98
C GLN A 234 13.97 5.00 -19.31
N PRO A 235 13.84 3.66 -19.51
CA PRO A 235 12.59 3.07 -19.96
C PRO A 235 11.43 3.27 -18.98
N VAL A 236 11.71 3.26 -17.66
CA VAL A 236 10.69 3.46 -16.63
C VAL A 236 10.14 4.89 -16.67
N ILE A 237 11.00 5.90 -16.80
CA ILE A 237 10.56 7.30 -16.92
C ILE A 237 9.73 7.47 -18.20
N ARG A 238 10.23 7.00 -19.34
CA ARG A 238 9.55 7.12 -20.63
C ARG A 238 8.15 6.48 -20.61
N LEU A 239 8.03 5.25 -20.10
CA LEU A 239 6.74 4.56 -20.03
C LEU A 239 5.78 5.25 -19.05
N SER A 240 6.28 5.79 -17.94
CA SER A 240 5.46 6.55 -16.99
C SER A 240 4.91 7.84 -17.59
N ILE A 241 5.73 8.58 -18.34
CA ILE A 241 5.28 9.81 -19.01
C ILE A 241 4.24 9.49 -20.09
N ILE A 242 4.46 8.45 -20.90
CA ILE A 242 3.48 8.02 -21.92
C ILE A 242 2.15 7.66 -21.25
N GLY A 243 2.17 6.88 -20.17
CA GLY A 243 0.96 6.52 -19.43
C GLY A 243 0.20 7.74 -18.93
N LEU A 244 0.89 8.70 -18.29
CA LEU A 244 0.29 9.94 -17.82
C LEU A 244 -0.27 10.79 -18.98
N ALA A 245 0.48 10.92 -20.08
CA ALA A 245 0.05 11.66 -21.26
C ALA A 245 -1.22 11.05 -21.87
N THR A 246 -1.30 9.72 -22.00
CA THR A 246 -2.51 9.04 -22.47
C THR A 246 -3.69 9.28 -21.53
N PHE A 247 -3.50 9.17 -20.20
CA PHE A 247 -4.58 9.39 -19.23
C PHE A 247 -5.16 10.81 -19.33
N TRP A 248 -4.32 11.84 -19.33
CA TRP A 248 -4.78 13.21 -19.42
C TRP A 248 -5.38 13.54 -20.79
N SER A 249 -4.87 12.94 -21.86
CA SER A 249 -5.46 13.08 -23.20
C SER A 249 -6.86 12.47 -23.27
N VAL A 250 -7.07 11.29 -22.69
CA VAL A 250 -8.41 10.68 -22.56
C VAL A 250 -9.34 11.58 -21.74
N GLY A 251 -8.86 12.14 -20.62
CA GLY A 251 -9.61 13.10 -19.82
C GLY A 251 -10.00 14.37 -20.61
N GLN A 252 -9.08 14.87 -21.43
CA GLN A 252 -9.34 16.04 -22.29
C GLN A 252 -10.41 15.75 -23.35
N VAL A 253 -10.39 14.56 -23.95
CA VAL A 253 -11.44 14.14 -24.89
C VAL A 253 -12.78 13.97 -24.17
N LEU A 254 -12.80 13.36 -22.99
CA LEU A 254 -14.02 13.24 -22.19
C LEU A 254 -14.64 14.61 -21.88
N LEU A 255 -13.83 15.58 -21.47
CA LEU A 255 -14.30 16.93 -21.17
C LEU A 255 -14.96 17.60 -22.41
N ALA A 256 -14.41 17.37 -23.60
CA ALA A 256 -14.89 17.97 -24.84
C ALA A 256 -16.10 17.24 -25.45
N ALA A 257 -16.09 15.90 -25.45
CA ALA A 257 -17.07 15.09 -26.18
C ALA A 257 -18.26 14.61 -25.33
N PHE A 258 -18.07 14.45 -24.02
CA PHE A 258 -19.15 14.00 -23.14
C PHE A 258 -20.35 14.97 -23.09
N PRO A 259 -20.18 16.31 -23.06
CA PRO A 259 -21.31 17.24 -23.14
C PRO A 259 -22.22 17.00 -24.35
N ALA A 260 -21.63 16.84 -25.53
CA ALA A 260 -22.37 16.56 -26.76
C ALA A 260 -23.04 15.18 -26.71
N TYR A 261 -22.33 14.15 -26.25
CA TYR A 261 -22.89 12.81 -26.06
C TYR A 261 -24.08 12.79 -25.08
N ALA A 262 -23.96 13.48 -23.94
CA ALA A 262 -25.00 13.50 -22.91
C ALA A 262 -26.28 14.23 -23.39
N LYS A 263 -26.11 15.26 -24.21
CA LYS A 263 -27.25 15.94 -24.86
C LYS A 263 -27.93 15.03 -25.88
N ASP A 264 -27.16 14.47 -26.82
CA ASP A 264 -27.71 13.72 -27.95
C ASP A 264 -28.24 12.34 -27.57
N ALA A 265 -27.55 11.61 -26.69
CA ALA A 265 -27.85 10.21 -26.37
C ALA A 265 -28.61 10.01 -25.06
N LEU A 266 -28.50 10.94 -24.11
CA LEU A 266 -29.11 10.81 -22.76
C LEU A 266 -30.22 11.84 -22.50
N SER A 267 -30.46 12.77 -23.43
CA SER A 267 -31.40 13.89 -23.26
C SER A 267 -31.15 14.71 -21.98
N ILE A 268 -29.87 14.85 -21.59
CA ILE A 268 -29.48 15.65 -20.43
C ILE A 268 -29.15 17.07 -20.91
N ASP A 269 -30.12 17.96 -20.82
CA ASP A 269 -29.96 19.37 -21.23
C ASP A 269 -29.50 20.28 -20.08
N ASN A 270 -29.57 19.81 -18.83
CA ASN A 270 -29.20 20.60 -17.67
C ASN A 270 -27.67 20.67 -17.51
N THR A 271 -27.11 21.85 -17.76
CA THR A 271 -25.66 22.13 -17.67
C THR A 271 -25.08 21.91 -16.27
N LEU A 272 -25.84 22.20 -15.20
CA LEU A 272 -25.42 21.95 -13.82
C LEU A 272 -25.27 20.45 -13.55
N VAL A 273 -26.20 19.63 -14.05
CA VAL A 273 -26.13 18.17 -13.93
C VAL A 273 -24.91 17.63 -14.69
N LEU A 274 -24.68 18.13 -15.91
CA LEU A 274 -23.54 17.74 -16.72
C LEU A 274 -22.20 18.09 -16.05
N GLN A 275 -22.06 19.33 -15.55
CA GLN A 275 -20.88 19.77 -14.81
C GLN A 275 -20.71 18.97 -13.53
N GLY A 276 -21.79 18.62 -12.85
CA GLY A 276 -21.79 17.75 -11.67
C GLY A 276 -21.25 16.34 -11.97
N ILE A 277 -21.67 15.74 -13.09
CA ILE A 277 -21.17 14.43 -13.55
C ILE A 277 -19.66 14.52 -13.85
N LEU A 278 -19.23 15.54 -14.59
CA LEU A 278 -17.80 15.73 -14.90
C LEU A 278 -16.98 15.97 -13.62
N ALA A 279 -17.47 16.79 -12.68
CA ALA A 279 -16.85 17.06 -11.39
C ALA A 279 -16.73 15.81 -10.51
N ALA A 280 -17.64 14.85 -10.66
CA ALA A 280 -17.59 13.57 -9.95
C ALA A 280 -16.29 12.78 -10.24
N SER A 281 -15.72 12.92 -11.45
CA SER A 281 -14.39 12.34 -11.74
C SER A 281 -13.28 12.98 -10.93
N GLY A 282 -13.33 14.30 -10.68
CA GLY A 282 -12.38 14.98 -9.80
C GLY A 282 -12.44 14.42 -8.38
N ILE A 283 -13.65 14.23 -7.83
CA ILE A 283 -13.84 13.61 -6.52
C ILE A 283 -13.24 12.19 -6.52
N GLY A 284 -13.52 11.43 -7.57
CA GLY A 284 -12.94 10.10 -7.78
C GLY A 284 -11.41 10.13 -7.78
N ILE A 285 -10.76 11.03 -8.53
CA ILE A 285 -9.30 11.15 -8.61
C ILE A 285 -8.72 11.47 -7.23
N ALA A 286 -9.34 12.35 -6.46
CA ALA A 286 -8.91 12.66 -5.11
C ALA A 286 -8.98 11.42 -4.20
N LEU A 287 -10.11 10.70 -4.20
CA LEU A 287 -10.29 9.47 -3.42
C LEU A 287 -9.31 8.36 -3.84
N GLY A 288 -9.16 8.14 -5.15
CA GLY A 288 -8.20 7.19 -5.72
C GLY A 288 -6.77 7.52 -5.34
N SER A 289 -6.40 8.80 -5.32
CA SER A 289 -5.06 9.24 -4.91
C SER A 289 -4.79 9.02 -3.42
N LEU A 290 -5.81 9.21 -2.56
CA LEU A 290 -5.72 8.88 -1.14
C LEU A 290 -5.62 7.37 -0.91
N PHE A 291 -6.34 6.55 -1.68
CA PHE A 291 -6.20 5.10 -1.62
C PHE A 291 -4.82 4.64 -2.10
N ALA A 292 -4.31 5.20 -3.20
CA ALA A 292 -2.96 4.91 -3.69
C ALA A 292 -1.91 5.25 -2.65
N SER A 293 -2.07 6.40 -1.97
CA SER A 293 -1.22 6.85 -0.87
C SER A 293 -1.20 5.84 0.29
N LYS A 294 -2.38 5.39 0.74
CA LYS A 294 -2.52 4.42 1.84
C LYS A 294 -1.97 3.04 1.51
N LEU A 295 -2.21 2.56 0.27
CA LEU A 295 -1.73 1.25 -0.19
C LEU A 295 -0.22 1.23 -0.41
N SER A 296 0.38 2.38 -0.73
CA SER A 296 1.82 2.53 -1.02
C SER A 296 2.67 2.89 0.20
N HIS A 297 2.34 2.35 1.37
CA HIS A 297 3.05 2.68 2.61
C HIS A 297 4.53 2.23 2.55
N ASN A 298 5.46 3.18 2.66
CA ASN A 298 6.93 3.00 2.61
C ASN A 298 7.51 2.40 1.29
N ARG A 299 6.72 2.25 0.22
CA ARG A 299 7.21 1.79 -1.09
C ARG A 299 6.28 2.20 -2.23
N ILE A 300 6.79 2.28 -3.45
CA ILE A 300 5.97 2.54 -4.64
C ILE A 300 5.27 1.25 -5.08
N GLU A 301 3.94 1.17 -4.95
CA GLU A 301 3.17 -0.02 -5.35
C GLU A 301 2.84 0.02 -6.84
N THR A 302 3.76 -0.52 -7.65
CA THR A 302 3.60 -0.57 -9.11
C THR A 302 2.44 -1.44 -9.58
N GLY A 303 1.88 -2.31 -8.73
CA GLY A 303 0.70 -3.11 -9.05
C GLY A 303 -0.60 -2.29 -9.15
N LEU A 304 -0.63 -1.06 -8.63
CA LEU A 304 -1.76 -0.14 -8.78
C LEU A 304 -1.92 0.37 -10.23
N ILE A 305 -0.81 0.46 -10.98
CA ILE A 305 -0.79 0.97 -12.36
C ILE A 305 -1.70 0.13 -13.27
N PRO A 306 -1.50 -1.20 -13.43
CA PRO A 306 -2.37 -1.99 -14.29
C PRO A 306 -3.82 -2.04 -13.80
N VAL A 307 -4.05 -2.04 -12.48
CA VAL A 307 -5.41 -2.01 -11.91
C VAL A 307 -6.13 -0.71 -12.31
N GLY A 308 -5.46 0.43 -12.14
CA GLY A 308 -6.00 1.74 -12.53
C GLY A 308 -6.22 1.86 -14.03
N ALA A 309 -5.27 1.40 -14.86
CA ALA A 309 -5.39 1.47 -16.31
C ALA A 309 -6.57 0.65 -16.86
N ILE A 310 -6.73 -0.60 -16.40
CA ILE A 310 -7.88 -1.44 -16.77
C ILE A 310 -9.18 -0.83 -16.23
N GLY A 311 -9.17 -0.36 -14.98
CA GLY A 311 -10.33 0.25 -14.36
C GLY A 311 -10.84 1.48 -15.14
N VAL A 312 -9.94 2.35 -15.58
CA VAL A 312 -10.30 3.48 -16.46
C VAL A 312 -10.87 2.97 -17.79
N ALA A 313 -10.24 1.97 -18.42
CA ALA A 313 -10.74 1.40 -19.67
C ALA A 313 -12.16 0.81 -19.52
N VAL A 314 -12.40 0.03 -18.47
CA VAL A 314 -13.71 -0.55 -18.15
C VAL A 314 -14.74 0.56 -17.93
N GLY A 315 -14.41 1.60 -17.15
CA GLY A 315 -15.31 2.72 -16.91
C GLY A 315 -15.70 3.45 -18.20
N LEU A 316 -14.75 3.67 -19.11
CA LEU A 316 -15.03 4.27 -20.43
C LEU A 316 -15.95 3.39 -21.28
N TRP A 317 -15.72 2.07 -21.30
CA TRP A 317 -16.57 1.11 -22.01
C TRP A 317 -17.98 1.03 -21.43
N CYS A 318 -18.14 1.29 -20.14
CA CYS A 318 -19.45 1.35 -19.50
C CYS A 318 -20.23 2.64 -19.81
N LEU A 319 -19.59 3.72 -20.31
CA LEU A 319 -20.26 5.00 -20.55
C LEU A 319 -21.50 4.88 -21.44
N PRO A 320 -21.46 4.16 -22.58
CA PRO A 320 -22.64 4.03 -23.43
C PRO A 320 -23.73 3.10 -22.87
N LEU A 321 -23.40 2.28 -21.87
CA LEU A 321 -24.32 1.33 -21.25
C LEU A 321 -25.17 1.98 -20.14
N LEU A 322 -24.79 3.17 -19.70
CA LEU A 322 -25.42 3.86 -18.57
C LEU A 322 -26.30 4.98 -19.08
N THR A 323 -27.60 4.89 -18.83
CA THR A 323 -28.59 5.86 -19.34
C THR A 323 -28.98 6.93 -18.33
N THR A 324 -28.71 6.72 -17.03
CA THR A 324 -29.15 7.64 -15.98
C THR A 324 -28.04 8.62 -15.55
N PRO A 325 -28.38 9.88 -15.19
CA PRO A 325 -27.41 10.84 -14.67
C PRO A 325 -26.64 10.34 -13.44
N VAL A 326 -27.34 9.65 -12.52
CA VAL A 326 -26.73 9.06 -11.32
C VAL A 326 -25.77 7.94 -11.70
N GLY A 327 -26.16 7.07 -12.64
CA GLY A 327 -25.28 6.01 -13.15
C GLY A 327 -24.01 6.58 -13.78
N GLN A 328 -24.15 7.64 -14.59
CA GLN A 328 -23.01 8.36 -15.16
C GLN A 328 -22.12 8.99 -14.09
N ALA A 329 -22.69 9.70 -13.12
CA ALA A 329 -21.91 10.30 -12.02
C ALA A 329 -21.12 9.24 -11.24
N LEU A 330 -21.75 8.12 -10.87
CA LEU A 330 -21.07 7.01 -10.18
C LEU A 330 -19.96 6.39 -11.03
N ASN A 331 -20.16 6.26 -12.33
CA ASN A 331 -19.13 5.77 -13.24
C ASN A 331 -17.97 6.77 -13.38
N PHE A 332 -18.24 8.08 -13.43
CA PHE A 332 -17.19 9.11 -13.41
C PHE A 332 -16.41 9.09 -12.08
N VAL A 333 -17.06 8.86 -10.93
CA VAL A 333 -16.35 8.60 -9.66
C VAL A 333 -15.46 7.37 -9.78
N PHE A 334 -15.96 6.27 -10.35
CA PHE A 334 -15.18 5.05 -10.56
C PHE A 334 -13.97 5.27 -11.47
N ILE A 335 -14.16 5.88 -12.65
CA ILE A 335 -13.08 6.27 -13.58
C ILE A 335 -12.06 7.14 -12.84
N GLY A 336 -12.53 8.11 -12.05
CA GLY A 336 -11.68 8.97 -11.26
C GLY A 336 -10.85 8.19 -10.23
N ILE A 337 -11.47 7.29 -9.45
CA ILE A 337 -10.76 6.46 -8.46
C ILE A 337 -9.66 5.64 -9.16
N MET A 338 -9.98 5.01 -10.28
CA MET A 338 -9.03 4.22 -11.06
C MET A 338 -7.91 5.10 -11.65
N GLY A 339 -8.23 6.31 -12.09
CA GLY A 339 -7.28 7.33 -12.52
C GLY A 339 -6.32 7.75 -11.41
N GLY A 340 -6.82 7.96 -10.19
CA GLY A 340 -5.98 8.25 -9.02
C GLY A 340 -5.02 7.10 -8.68
N LEU A 341 -5.48 5.86 -8.76
CA LEU A 341 -4.64 4.66 -8.58
C LEU A 341 -3.57 4.51 -9.68
N PHE A 342 -3.83 5.04 -10.87
CA PHE A 342 -2.92 5.04 -12.01
C PHE A 342 -1.86 6.17 -11.94
N ILE A 343 -2.29 7.42 -11.74
CA ILE A 343 -1.42 8.61 -11.82
C ILE A 343 -0.37 8.66 -10.71
N VAL A 344 -0.76 8.32 -9.47
CA VAL A 344 0.11 8.45 -8.28
C VAL A 344 1.40 7.63 -8.40
N PRO A 345 1.35 6.31 -8.67
CA PRO A 345 2.57 5.52 -8.80
C PRO A 345 3.42 5.94 -10.00
N LEU A 346 2.84 6.40 -11.12
CA LEU A 346 3.60 6.86 -12.29
C LEU A 346 4.41 8.12 -11.98
N ASN A 347 3.80 9.11 -11.34
CA ASN A 347 4.50 10.32 -10.88
C ASN A 347 5.62 9.98 -9.88
N ALA A 348 5.35 9.06 -8.95
CA ALA A 348 6.36 8.59 -7.99
C ALA A 348 7.52 7.85 -8.67
N LEU A 349 7.26 7.04 -9.71
CA LEU A 349 8.28 6.33 -10.48
C LEU A 349 9.20 7.31 -11.23
N ILE A 350 8.64 8.36 -11.84
CA ILE A 350 9.42 9.41 -12.52
C ILE A 350 10.39 10.06 -11.52
N GLN A 351 9.89 10.48 -10.34
CA GLN A 351 10.71 11.13 -9.30
C GLN A 351 11.76 10.19 -8.69
N PHE A 352 11.44 8.89 -8.57
CA PHE A 352 12.34 7.90 -7.98
C PHE A 352 13.54 7.61 -8.89
N HIS A 353 13.32 7.48 -10.20
CA HIS A 353 14.36 7.09 -11.17
C HIS A 353 15.15 8.27 -11.74
N ALA A 354 14.57 9.47 -11.72
CA ALA A 354 15.28 10.68 -12.13
C ALA A 354 16.45 10.98 -11.17
N ALA A 355 17.61 11.29 -11.75
CA ALA A 355 18.78 11.74 -11.02
C ALA A 355 18.49 13.10 -10.34
N ASP A 356 19.12 13.35 -9.18
CA ASP A 356 18.81 14.54 -8.38
C ASP A 356 19.16 15.86 -9.08
N ASN A 357 20.13 15.84 -10.00
CA ASN A 357 20.59 16.98 -10.81
C ASN A 357 19.76 17.22 -12.09
N GLU A 358 18.89 16.29 -12.48
CA GLU A 358 18.08 16.36 -13.71
C GLU A 358 16.57 16.26 -13.44
N LEU A 359 16.17 16.18 -12.16
CA LEU A 359 14.80 15.92 -11.74
C LEU A 359 13.82 17.00 -12.25
N GLY A 360 14.19 18.27 -12.18
CA GLY A 360 13.39 19.39 -12.66
C GLY A 360 13.19 19.32 -14.17
N THR A 361 14.25 19.03 -14.92
CA THR A 361 14.20 18.85 -16.37
C THR A 361 13.29 17.69 -16.76
N VAL A 362 13.39 16.53 -16.08
CA VAL A 362 12.51 15.38 -16.33
C VAL A 362 11.04 15.73 -16.02
N LEU A 363 10.77 16.44 -14.92
CA LEU A 363 9.41 16.86 -14.55
C LEU A 363 8.82 17.90 -15.51
N ALA A 364 9.64 18.85 -15.98
CA ALA A 364 9.24 19.81 -17.00
C ALA A 364 8.91 19.10 -18.32
N ALA A 365 9.72 18.10 -18.69
CA ALA A 365 9.51 17.34 -19.92
C ALA A 365 8.26 16.45 -19.83
N ASN A 366 7.98 15.89 -18.66
CA ASN A 366 6.73 15.20 -18.38
C ASN A 366 5.52 16.11 -18.64
N ASN A 367 5.53 17.34 -18.13
CA ASN A 367 4.46 18.30 -18.41
C ASN A 367 4.38 18.64 -19.91
N TRP A 368 5.52 18.86 -20.57
CA TRP A 368 5.59 19.17 -21.99
C TRP A 368 4.94 18.09 -22.86
N ILE A 369 5.30 16.81 -22.66
CA ILE A 369 4.74 15.68 -23.41
C ILE A 369 3.24 15.54 -23.14
N GLN A 370 2.79 15.70 -21.89
CA GLN A 370 1.37 15.63 -21.54
C GLN A 370 0.56 16.73 -22.24
N ASN A 371 1.05 17.97 -22.23
CA ASN A 371 0.35 19.09 -22.86
C ASN A 371 0.27 18.95 -24.39
N ILE A 372 1.34 18.48 -25.03
CA ILE A 372 1.32 18.19 -26.47
C ILE A 372 0.31 17.07 -26.80
N ALA A 373 0.30 16.00 -26.01
CA ALA A 373 -0.63 14.89 -26.22
C ALA A 373 -2.10 15.35 -26.03
N MET A 374 -2.39 16.09 -24.96
CA MET A 374 -3.73 16.65 -24.72
C MET A 374 -4.17 17.57 -25.85
N MET A 375 -3.29 18.48 -26.30
CA MET A 375 -3.59 19.37 -27.43
C MET A 375 -3.84 18.59 -28.72
N GLY A 376 -3.00 17.59 -29.02
CA GLY A 376 -3.17 16.74 -30.19
C GLY A 376 -4.51 15.98 -30.18
N PHE A 377 -4.92 15.44 -29.03
CA PHE A 377 -6.21 14.76 -28.88
C PHE A 377 -7.40 15.73 -28.92
N LEU A 378 -7.23 16.95 -28.45
CA LEU A 378 -8.24 18.00 -28.57
C LEU A 378 -8.43 18.41 -30.04
N VAL A 379 -7.35 18.64 -30.78
CA VAL A 379 -7.40 18.92 -32.22
C VAL A 379 -8.05 17.77 -32.97
N LEU A 380 -7.69 16.52 -32.64
CA LEU A 380 -8.32 15.33 -33.22
C LEU A 380 -9.83 15.31 -32.94
N THR A 381 -10.24 15.57 -31.70
CA THR A 381 -11.66 15.67 -31.32
C THR A 381 -12.39 16.74 -32.13
N ALA A 382 -11.78 17.92 -32.30
CA ALA A 382 -12.35 19.00 -33.09
C ALA A 382 -12.49 18.61 -34.58
N LEU A 383 -11.50 17.94 -35.15
CA LEU A 383 -11.58 17.44 -36.54
C LEU A 383 -12.70 16.41 -36.71
N PHE A 384 -12.88 15.49 -35.76
CA PHE A 384 -14.00 14.56 -35.77
C PHE A 384 -15.36 15.27 -35.66
N ALA A 385 -15.46 16.28 -34.81
CA ALA A 385 -16.67 17.09 -34.67
C ALA A 385 -16.99 17.85 -35.98
N LEU A 386 -15.99 18.46 -36.62
CA LEU A 386 -16.14 19.14 -37.92
C LEU A 386 -16.51 18.19 -39.06
N ALA A 387 -16.05 16.94 -38.99
CA ALA A 387 -16.43 15.89 -39.92
C ALA A 387 -17.84 15.32 -39.66
N GLY A 388 -18.59 15.83 -38.67
CA GLY A 388 -19.93 15.37 -38.32
C GLY A 388 -19.98 13.98 -37.69
N VAL A 389 -18.86 13.50 -37.14
CA VAL A 389 -18.80 12.18 -36.50
C VAL A 389 -19.50 12.22 -35.14
N ASN A 390 -20.43 11.29 -34.93
CA ASN A 390 -21.19 11.20 -33.67
C ASN A 390 -20.25 10.99 -32.46
N SER A 391 -20.47 11.76 -31.40
CA SER A 391 -19.73 11.73 -30.13
C SER A 391 -19.64 10.33 -29.51
N HIS A 392 -20.62 9.46 -29.76
CA HIS A 392 -20.60 8.05 -29.36
C HIS A 392 -19.38 7.30 -29.89
N TYR A 393 -19.04 7.46 -31.17
CA TYR A 393 -17.89 6.78 -31.77
C TYR A 393 -16.57 7.31 -31.23
N LEU A 394 -16.50 8.60 -30.91
CA LEU A 394 -15.34 9.21 -30.29
C LEU A 394 -15.10 8.64 -28.88
N LEU A 395 -16.17 8.45 -28.09
CA LEU A 395 -16.10 7.81 -26.78
C LEU A 395 -15.65 6.33 -26.87
N LEU A 396 -16.14 5.59 -27.86
CA LEU A 396 -15.68 4.21 -28.11
C LEU A 396 -14.21 4.14 -28.55
N LEU A 397 -13.76 5.11 -29.35
CA LEU A 397 -12.37 5.21 -29.79
C LEU A 397 -11.44 5.40 -28.59
N ILE A 398 -11.73 6.35 -27.69
CA ILE A 398 -10.90 6.56 -26.49
C ILE A 398 -11.00 5.37 -25.52
N ALA A 399 -12.14 4.70 -25.42
CA ALA A 399 -12.29 3.48 -24.64
C ALA A 399 -11.40 2.35 -25.19
N THR A 400 -11.28 2.25 -26.52
CA THR A 400 -10.38 1.30 -27.20
C THR A 400 -8.92 1.64 -26.96
N VAL A 401 -8.52 2.91 -27.09
CA VAL A 401 -7.16 3.37 -26.77
C VAL A 401 -6.81 3.06 -25.31
N ALA A 402 -7.71 3.32 -24.37
CA ALA A 402 -7.53 3.00 -22.97
C ALA A 402 -7.42 1.49 -22.73
N MET A 403 -8.21 0.67 -23.43
CA MET A 403 -8.16 -0.79 -23.31
C MET A 403 -6.84 -1.37 -23.85
N VAL A 404 -6.35 -0.89 -24.99
CA VAL A 404 -5.04 -1.28 -25.54
C VAL A 404 -3.92 -0.86 -24.60
N GLY A 405 -3.96 0.36 -24.08
CA GLY A 405 -3.02 0.85 -23.07
C GLY A 405 -3.06 0.00 -21.79
N GLY A 406 -4.25 -0.30 -21.28
CA GLY A 406 -4.48 -1.19 -20.14
C GLY A 406 -3.89 -2.58 -20.36
N GLY A 407 -4.20 -3.22 -21.49
CA GLY A 407 -3.62 -4.52 -21.86
C GLY A 407 -2.09 -4.49 -21.93
N TYR A 408 -1.52 -3.44 -22.53
CA TYR A 408 -0.07 -3.25 -22.58
C TYR A 408 0.55 -3.11 -21.18
N THR A 409 -0.10 -2.40 -20.24
CA THR A 409 0.39 -2.31 -18.85
C THR A 409 0.40 -3.66 -18.13
N ILE A 410 -0.59 -4.53 -18.36
CA ILE A 410 -0.62 -5.90 -17.81
C ILE A 410 0.57 -6.71 -18.33
N VAL A 411 0.82 -6.65 -19.64
CA VAL A 411 1.92 -7.39 -20.28
C VAL A 411 3.28 -6.90 -19.78
N LYS A 412 3.42 -5.61 -19.50
CA LYS A 412 4.68 -5.03 -18.98
C LYS A 412 4.87 -5.21 -17.47
N LEU A 413 3.80 -5.30 -16.68
CA LEU A 413 3.85 -5.39 -15.22
C LEU A 413 3.08 -6.60 -14.64
N PRO A 414 3.24 -7.83 -15.18
CA PRO A 414 2.44 -8.98 -14.76
C PRO A 414 2.74 -9.36 -13.31
N GLN A 415 4.01 -9.29 -12.90
CA GLN A 415 4.44 -9.63 -11.55
C GLN A 415 3.98 -8.60 -10.51
N SER A 416 4.03 -7.31 -10.85
CA SER A 416 3.53 -6.26 -9.94
C SER A 416 2.04 -6.40 -9.71
N LEU A 417 1.27 -6.70 -10.76
CA LEU A 417 -0.17 -6.97 -10.65
C LEU A 417 -0.43 -8.20 -9.77
N VAL A 418 0.25 -9.31 -10.04
CA VAL A 418 0.09 -10.54 -9.26
C VAL A 418 0.49 -10.34 -7.80
N ARG A 419 1.63 -9.69 -7.52
CA ARG A 419 2.04 -9.37 -6.16
C ARG A 419 1.00 -8.53 -5.45
N PHE A 420 0.45 -7.52 -6.11
CA PHE A 420 -0.59 -6.67 -5.53
C PHE A 420 -1.87 -7.44 -5.23
N LEU A 421 -2.38 -8.22 -6.18
CA LEU A 421 -3.58 -9.05 -6.00
C LEU A 421 -3.39 -10.09 -4.90
N LEU A 422 -2.25 -10.79 -4.88
CA LEU A 422 -1.92 -11.78 -3.84
C LEU A 422 -1.78 -11.10 -2.48
N SER A 423 -1.10 -9.96 -2.41
CA SER A 423 -1.00 -9.19 -1.16
C SER A 423 -2.41 -8.83 -0.69
N PHE A 424 -3.24 -8.21 -1.53
CA PHE A 424 -4.60 -7.81 -1.18
C PHE A 424 -5.49 -8.96 -0.72
N LEU A 425 -5.40 -10.13 -1.36
CA LEU A 425 -6.20 -11.31 -1.02
C LEU A 425 -5.68 -12.00 0.24
N LEU A 426 -4.37 -12.21 0.35
CA LEU A 426 -3.76 -12.99 1.42
C LEU A 426 -3.58 -12.18 2.70
N THR A 427 -3.28 -10.88 2.63
CA THR A 427 -3.06 -10.06 3.84
C THR A 427 -4.33 -9.86 4.67
N ARG A 428 -5.51 -10.11 4.09
CA ARG A 428 -6.80 -10.13 4.82
C ARG A 428 -6.93 -11.29 5.81
N ARG A 429 -6.22 -12.39 5.58
CA ARG A 429 -6.26 -13.59 6.45
C ARG A 429 -4.91 -13.97 7.05
N TYR A 430 -3.82 -13.57 6.41
CA TYR A 430 -2.46 -13.88 6.79
C TYR A 430 -1.68 -12.59 7.05
N ARG A 431 -1.11 -12.44 8.24
CA ARG A 431 -0.16 -11.36 8.50
C ARG A 431 1.23 -11.85 8.09
N VAL A 432 1.78 -11.29 7.02
CA VAL A 432 3.11 -11.68 6.51
C VAL A 432 4.18 -10.80 7.16
N ASP A 433 5.02 -11.40 8.00
CA ASP A 433 6.17 -10.74 8.62
C ASP A 433 7.46 -11.21 7.92
N VAL A 434 8.26 -10.27 7.42
CA VAL A 434 9.49 -10.57 6.66
C VAL A 434 10.71 -10.31 7.54
N HIS A 435 11.54 -11.33 7.74
CA HIS A 435 12.78 -11.22 8.52
C HIS A 435 14.01 -11.37 7.61
N GLY A 436 15.06 -10.59 7.89
CA GLY A 436 16.33 -10.71 7.18
C GLY A 436 16.30 -10.26 5.72
N LEU A 437 15.36 -9.40 5.32
CA LEU A 437 15.23 -8.92 3.94
C LEU A 437 16.53 -8.30 3.40
N GLN A 438 17.32 -7.65 4.26
CA GLN A 438 18.63 -7.09 3.93
C GLN A 438 19.64 -8.13 3.42
N ASN A 439 19.41 -9.41 3.70
CA ASN A 439 20.23 -10.50 3.21
C ASN A 439 19.92 -10.86 1.75
N LEU A 440 18.84 -10.33 1.16
CA LEU A 440 18.54 -10.55 -0.25
C LEU A 440 19.28 -9.50 -1.10
N PRO A 441 20.24 -9.91 -1.96
CA PRO A 441 20.95 -8.97 -2.83
C PRO A 441 20.00 -8.16 -3.72
N ALA A 442 20.24 -6.85 -3.82
CA ALA A 442 19.43 -5.96 -4.65
C ALA A 442 19.65 -6.19 -6.16
N GLN A 443 20.83 -6.68 -6.55
CA GLN A 443 21.24 -6.97 -7.93
C GLN A 443 21.98 -8.32 -7.98
N GLY A 444 22.18 -8.85 -9.19
CA GLY A 444 22.83 -10.15 -9.41
C GLY A 444 21.90 -11.34 -9.21
N GLY A 445 22.35 -12.52 -9.67
CA GLY A 445 21.60 -13.77 -9.64
C GLY A 445 21.48 -14.33 -8.23
N VAL A 446 20.25 -14.71 -7.83
CA VAL A 446 19.99 -15.25 -6.49
C VAL A 446 19.16 -16.52 -6.57
N LEU A 447 19.68 -17.60 -6.00
CA LEU A 447 18.95 -18.85 -5.84
C LEU A 447 18.35 -18.95 -4.43
N LEU A 448 17.03 -18.78 -4.33
CA LEU A 448 16.27 -18.94 -3.09
C LEU A 448 15.93 -20.41 -2.86
N LEU A 449 16.42 -20.95 -1.74
CA LEU A 449 16.19 -22.34 -1.34
C LEU A 449 15.59 -22.39 0.07
N GLY A 450 14.47 -23.08 0.22
CA GLY A 450 13.71 -23.07 1.46
C GLY A 450 12.85 -24.30 1.68
N ASN A 451 12.18 -24.35 2.82
CA ASN A 451 11.23 -25.41 3.13
C ASN A 451 9.93 -25.27 2.33
N HIS A 452 9.25 -26.39 2.09
CA HIS A 452 7.98 -26.43 1.35
C HIS A 452 6.83 -26.98 2.21
N ILE A 453 6.05 -26.09 2.82
CA ILE A 453 4.98 -26.41 3.79
C ILE A 453 3.58 -26.44 3.16
N SER A 454 3.31 -25.59 2.16
CA SER A 454 1.94 -25.38 1.66
C SER A 454 1.87 -25.03 0.18
N TRP A 455 0.66 -25.12 -0.38
CA TRP A 455 0.38 -24.73 -1.77
C TRP A 455 0.56 -23.23 -2.05
N VAL A 456 0.56 -22.38 -1.01
CA VAL A 456 0.67 -20.91 -1.14
C VAL A 456 2.06 -20.39 -0.79
N ASP A 457 3.04 -21.27 -0.59
CA ASP A 457 4.42 -20.89 -0.25
C ASP A 457 5.02 -19.91 -1.26
N TRP A 458 4.82 -20.18 -2.55
CA TRP A 458 5.29 -19.31 -3.63
C TRP A 458 4.72 -17.88 -3.52
N ALA A 459 3.44 -17.75 -3.15
CA ALA A 459 2.81 -16.46 -2.98
C ALA A 459 3.39 -15.70 -1.78
N MET A 460 3.64 -16.40 -0.66
CA MET A 460 4.27 -15.79 0.52
C MET A 460 5.69 -15.31 0.23
N VAL A 461 6.48 -16.12 -0.49
CA VAL A 461 7.83 -15.73 -0.93
C VAL A 461 7.78 -14.54 -1.88
N GLN A 462 6.85 -14.51 -2.85
CA GLN A 462 6.73 -13.39 -3.78
C GLN A 462 6.25 -12.09 -3.10
N ILE A 463 5.36 -12.17 -2.10
CA ILE A 463 4.94 -11.00 -1.31
C ILE A 463 6.11 -10.46 -0.47
N ALA A 464 6.93 -11.35 0.09
CA ALA A 464 8.09 -11.00 0.90
C ALA A 464 9.27 -10.46 0.08
N SER A 465 9.41 -10.89 -1.18
CA SER A 465 10.49 -10.46 -2.06
C SER A 465 10.16 -9.12 -2.77
N PRO A 466 11.05 -8.11 -2.68
CA PRO A 466 10.94 -6.88 -3.46
C PRO A 466 11.25 -7.10 -4.94
N ARG A 467 12.02 -8.15 -5.26
CA ARG A 467 12.38 -8.54 -6.63
C ARG A 467 11.37 -9.57 -7.18
N PRO A 468 11.08 -9.53 -8.49
CA PRO A 468 10.51 -10.66 -9.22
C PRO A 468 11.12 -12.00 -8.83
N VAL A 469 10.30 -13.02 -8.53
CA VAL A 469 10.79 -14.38 -8.25
C VAL A 469 10.32 -15.34 -9.34
N ARG A 470 11.27 -15.98 -10.01
CA ARG A 470 11.03 -17.05 -10.98
C ARG A 470 10.89 -18.37 -10.24
N PHE A 471 9.69 -18.95 -10.21
CA PHE A 471 9.45 -20.19 -9.46
C PHE A 471 9.70 -21.41 -10.34
N VAL A 472 10.47 -22.37 -9.82
CA VAL A 472 10.57 -23.69 -10.40
C VAL A 472 9.37 -24.53 -9.96
N MET A 473 8.62 -25.09 -10.90
CA MET A 473 7.37 -25.80 -10.59
C MET A 473 7.16 -27.03 -11.47
N LEU A 474 6.37 -28.00 -10.98
CA LEU A 474 6.08 -29.23 -11.72
C LEU A 474 5.45 -28.94 -13.09
N ARG A 475 6.01 -29.55 -14.15
CA ARG A 475 5.55 -29.36 -15.53
C ARG A 475 4.06 -29.70 -15.74
N SER A 476 3.52 -30.68 -15.03
CA SER A 476 2.09 -31.02 -15.08
C SER A 476 1.17 -29.91 -14.56
N VAL A 477 1.63 -29.09 -13.62
CA VAL A 477 0.89 -27.90 -13.16
C VAL A 477 1.08 -26.75 -14.15
N TYR A 478 2.30 -26.58 -14.65
CA TYR A 478 2.65 -25.54 -15.62
C TYR A 478 1.89 -25.67 -16.96
N GLN A 479 1.70 -26.90 -17.46
CA GLN A 479 1.09 -27.16 -18.77
C GLN A 479 -0.44 -27.09 -18.79
N ARG A 480 -1.10 -26.83 -17.66
CA ARG A 480 -2.56 -26.63 -17.64
C ARG A 480 -2.93 -25.48 -18.58
N TRP A 481 -3.75 -25.75 -19.60
CA TRP A 481 -3.99 -24.81 -20.71
C TRP A 481 -4.43 -23.41 -20.24
N TYR A 482 -5.28 -23.35 -19.22
CA TYR A 482 -5.82 -22.11 -18.65
C TYR A 482 -4.84 -21.35 -17.74
N LEU A 483 -3.72 -21.96 -17.31
CA LEU A 483 -2.68 -21.31 -16.47
C LEU A 483 -1.33 -21.15 -17.17
N ARG A 484 -1.11 -21.83 -18.29
CA ARG A 484 0.18 -21.84 -18.99
C ARG A 484 0.64 -20.44 -19.38
N TRP A 485 -0.28 -19.62 -19.91
CA TRP A 485 0.01 -18.23 -20.29
C TRP A 485 0.42 -17.39 -19.07
N PHE A 486 -0.24 -17.61 -17.92
CA PHE A 486 0.02 -16.92 -16.67
C PHE A 486 1.39 -17.27 -16.10
N PHE A 487 1.72 -18.56 -16.02
CA PHE A 487 3.03 -19.00 -15.55
C PHE A 487 4.17 -18.61 -16.49
N LYS A 488 3.91 -18.58 -17.80
CA LYS A 488 4.86 -18.04 -18.79
C LYS A 488 5.10 -16.55 -18.57
N ALA A 489 4.06 -15.75 -18.34
CA ALA A 489 4.19 -14.32 -18.07
C ALA A 489 4.96 -14.01 -16.77
N LEU A 490 4.84 -14.88 -15.76
CA LEU A 490 5.62 -14.78 -14.52
C LEU A 490 7.07 -15.29 -14.66
N GLY A 491 7.40 -15.97 -15.76
CA GLY A 491 8.71 -16.60 -15.97
C GLY A 491 8.94 -17.81 -15.07
N CYS A 492 7.89 -18.56 -14.76
CA CYS A 492 8.05 -19.84 -14.03
C CYS A 492 8.77 -20.87 -14.90
N ILE A 493 9.61 -21.69 -14.27
CA ILE A 493 10.44 -22.69 -14.93
C ILE A 493 9.81 -24.08 -14.70
N PRO A 494 9.29 -24.76 -15.74
CA PRO A 494 8.73 -26.09 -15.59
C PRO A 494 9.84 -27.13 -15.38
N ILE A 495 9.70 -27.97 -14.35
CA ILE A 495 10.61 -29.09 -14.08
C ILE A 495 9.87 -30.44 -14.14
N GLU A 496 10.54 -31.43 -14.73
CA GLU A 496 10.14 -32.84 -14.76
C GLU A 496 11.15 -33.70 -14.02
N ARG A 497 10.74 -34.91 -13.62
CA ARG A 497 11.64 -35.93 -13.08
C ARG A 497 12.31 -36.67 -14.24
N GLY A 498 13.53 -37.16 -14.05
CA GLY A 498 14.27 -37.93 -15.07
C GLY A 498 15.09 -37.03 -16.01
N SER A 499 15.23 -37.44 -17.28
CA SER A 499 16.08 -36.77 -18.29
C SER A 499 15.68 -35.31 -18.54
N GLY A 500 14.41 -34.95 -18.36
CA GLY A 500 13.93 -33.56 -18.48
C GLY A 500 14.39 -32.61 -17.36
N ALA A 501 14.95 -33.13 -16.26
CA ALA A 501 15.41 -32.30 -15.14
C ALA A 501 16.60 -31.42 -15.53
N GLU A 502 17.52 -31.92 -16.35
CA GLU A 502 18.73 -31.22 -16.75
C GLU A 502 18.43 -29.95 -17.56
N LYS A 503 17.50 -30.04 -18.51
CA LYS A 503 17.03 -28.87 -19.26
C LYS A 503 16.39 -27.80 -18.37
N ALA A 504 15.63 -28.21 -17.35
CA ALA A 504 15.03 -27.28 -16.41
C ALA A 504 16.09 -26.59 -15.53
N LEU A 505 17.11 -27.33 -15.09
CA LEU A 505 18.24 -26.80 -14.32
C LEU A 505 19.11 -25.85 -15.16
N ALA A 506 19.29 -26.15 -16.45
CA ALA A 506 19.92 -25.22 -17.40
C ALA A 506 19.13 -23.91 -17.50
N GLY A 507 17.79 -23.98 -17.57
CA GLY A 507 16.92 -22.80 -17.53
C GLY A 507 17.01 -22.03 -16.21
N VAL A 508 17.22 -22.71 -15.08
CA VAL A 508 17.50 -22.04 -13.79
C VAL A 508 18.82 -21.27 -13.87
N ALA A 509 19.89 -21.91 -14.36
CA ALA A 509 21.20 -21.28 -14.52
C ALA A 509 21.14 -20.06 -15.46
N GLU A 510 20.43 -20.16 -16.59
CA GLU A 510 20.21 -19.05 -17.52
C GLU A 510 19.57 -17.83 -16.83
N GLN A 511 18.51 -18.05 -16.05
CA GLN A 511 17.84 -16.96 -15.32
C GLN A 511 18.75 -16.38 -14.22
N LEU A 512 19.50 -17.22 -13.50
CA LEU A 512 20.46 -16.74 -12.51
C LEU A 512 21.56 -15.89 -13.17
N ASN A 513 22.06 -16.30 -14.34
CA ASN A 513 23.07 -15.58 -15.13
C ASN A 513 22.53 -14.26 -15.69
N ALA A 514 21.23 -14.20 -16.00
CA ALA A 514 20.54 -12.96 -16.33
C ALA A 514 20.35 -12.01 -15.13
N GLY A 515 20.83 -12.41 -13.95
CA GLY A 515 20.73 -11.64 -12.73
C GLY A 515 19.34 -11.71 -12.09
N GLU A 516 18.54 -12.73 -12.36
CA GLU A 516 17.19 -12.89 -11.78
C GLU A 516 17.20 -13.64 -10.45
N VAL A 517 16.10 -13.54 -9.70
CA VAL A 517 15.88 -14.35 -8.49
C VAL A 517 15.09 -15.59 -8.86
N VAL A 518 15.67 -16.77 -8.64
CA VAL A 518 15.00 -18.05 -8.88
C VAL A 518 14.70 -18.72 -7.54
N CYS A 519 13.47 -19.20 -7.35
CA CYS A 519 13.07 -19.94 -6.15
C CYS A 519 12.83 -21.41 -6.47
N LEU A 520 13.50 -22.27 -5.71
CA LEU A 520 13.41 -23.72 -5.82
C LEU A 520 13.26 -24.32 -4.42
N PHE A 521 12.38 -25.31 -4.29
CA PHE A 521 12.18 -26.04 -3.05
C PHE A 521 12.95 -27.37 -3.09
N PRO A 522 14.12 -27.49 -2.41
CA PRO A 522 14.98 -28.67 -2.48
C PRO A 522 14.35 -29.96 -1.95
N GLU A 523 13.27 -29.90 -1.15
CA GLU A 523 12.51 -31.07 -0.69
C GLU A 523 11.78 -31.80 -1.84
N GLY A 524 11.47 -31.10 -2.94
CA GLY A 524 10.81 -31.66 -4.12
C GLY A 524 9.34 -32.05 -3.94
N ALA A 525 8.77 -31.90 -2.74
CA ALA A 525 7.37 -32.13 -2.43
C ALA A 525 6.91 -31.26 -1.24
N ILE A 526 5.61 -30.96 -1.19
CA ILE A 526 5.00 -30.32 -0.02
C ILE A 526 5.07 -31.27 1.19
N SER A 527 5.62 -30.78 2.30
CA SER A 527 5.82 -31.50 3.54
C SER A 527 4.52 -32.15 4.05
N ARG A 528 4.66 -33.36 4.61
CA ARG A 528 3.57 -34.15 5.21
C ARG A 528 3.59 -34.14 6.74
N THR A 529 4.68 -33.70 7.34
CA THR A 529 4.87 -33.67 8.80
C THR A 529 5.05 -32.25 9.34
N GLY A 530 5.32 -31.27 8.47
CA GLY A 530 5.66 -29.90 8.85
C GLY A 530 7.12 -29.72 9.29
N GLN A 531 7.89 -30.80 9.31
CA GLN A 531 9.33 -30.80 9.55
C GLN A 531 10.10 -30.72 8.23
N LEU A 532 11.37 -30.33 8.31
CA LEU A 532 12.30 -30.28 7.17
C LEU A 532 12.63 -31.71 6.69
N GLY A 533 12.29 -31.99 5.43
CA GLY A 533 12.60 -33.27 4.77
C GLY A 533 14.08 -33.42 4.35
N GLU A 534 14.32 -34.42 3.51
CA GLU A 534 15.59 -34.61 2.80
C GLU A 534 15.72 -33.61 1.64
N PHE A 535 16.92 -33.07 1.44
CA PHE A 535 17.19 -32.10 0.38
C PHE A 535 17.84 -32.77 -0.81
N ARG A 536 17.25 -32.58 -1.99
CA ARG A 536 17.81 -33.09 -3.24
C ARG A 536 18.94 -32.19 -3.74
N ARG A 537 20.00 -32.81 -4.28
CA ARG A 537 21.19 -32.14 -4.83
C ARG A 537 21.01 -31.54 -6.23
N GLY A 538 19.81 -31.57 -6.81
CA GLY A 538 19.57 -31.07 -8.16
C GLY A 538 19.92 -29.59 -8.34
N TYR A 539 19.79 -28.78 -7.29
CA TYR A 539 20.13 -27.37 -7.33
C TYR A 539 21.64 -27.11 -7.47
N GLU A 540 22.50 -28.02 -6.98
CA GLU A 540 23.96 -27.90 -7.05
C GLU A 540 24.40 -27.88 -8.52
N ARG A 541 23.82 -28.75 -9.36
CA ARG A 541 24.07 -28.77 -10.81
C ARG A 541 23.68 -27.46 -11.51
N ALA A 542 22.57 -26.83 -11.10
CA ALA A 542 22.19 -25.53 -11.64
C ALA A 542 23.19 -24.42 -11.23
N CYS A 543 23.72 -24.49 -10.01
CA CYS A 543 24.78 -23.59 -9.55
C CYS A 543 26.11 -23.80 -10.30
N ASP A 544 26.45 -25.03 -10.66
CA ASP A 544 27.66 -25.35 -11.42
C ASP A 544 27.64 -24.68 -12.80
N MET A 545 26.48 -24.69 -13.47
CA MET A 545 26.25 -24.04 -14.76
C MET A 545 26.12 -22.51 -14.67
N ALA A 546 25.93 -21.96 -13.47
CA ALA A 546 25.71 -20.54 -13.26
C ALA A 546 27.03 -19.76 -13.01
N ASN A 547 27.00 -18.45 -13.23
CA ASN A 547 28.14 -17.57 -13.05
C ASN A 547 28.66 -17.58 -11.60
N PRO A 548 29.96 -17.30 -11.37
CA PRO A 548 30.57 -17.33 -10.04
C PRO A 548 29.99 -16.34 -9.02
N ASP A 549 29.38 -15.25 -9.48
CA ASP A 549 28.81 -14.17 -8.67
C ASP A 549 27.44 -14.51 -8.06
N VAL A 550 26.78 -15.57 -8.57
CA VAL A 550 25.49 -16.05 -8.07
C VAL A 550 25.58 -16.44 -6.59
N LYS A 551 24.56 -16.07 -5.82
CA LYS A 551 24.47 -16.40 -4.38
C LYS A 551 23.27 -17.28 -4.09
N ILE A 552 23.45 -18.21 -3.15
CA ILE A 552 22.34 -18.96 -2.56
C ILE A 552 21.83 -18.17 -1.35
N VAL A 553 20.53 -17.92 -1.27
CA VAL A 553 19.91 -17.32 -0.08
C VAL A 553 18.94 -18.34 0.53
N PRO A 554 19.29 -18.94 1.69
CA PRO A 554 18.39 -19.86 2.37
C PRO A 554 17.20 -19.09 2.94
N PHE A 555 15.99 -19.63 2.84
CA PHE A 555 14.82 -19.06 3.49
C PHE A 555 14.01 -20.09 4.28
N TYR A 556 13.27 -19.61 5.27
CA TYR A 556 12.38 -20.43 6.07
C TYR A 556 10.99 -19.81 6.19
N LEU A 557 9.98 -20.61 5.85
CA LEU A 557 8.57 -20.31 5.99
C LEU A 557 8.05 -20.87 7.31
N ARG A 558 7.47 -20.00 8.14
CA ARG A 558 6.82 -20.38 9.41
C ARG A 558 5.35 -20.00 9.38
N GLY A 559 4.53 -20.78 10.09
CA GLY A 559 3.14 -20.44 10.32
C GLY A 559 2.15 -21.02 9.31
N LEU A 560 2.59 -21.56 8.17
CA LEU A 560 1.68 -22.15 7.17
C LEU A 560 1.20 -23.58 7.53
N TRP A 561 1.90 -24.30 8.41
CA TRP A 561 1.54 -25.66 8.82
C TRP A 561 0.30 -25.70 9.71
N GLY A 562 -0.75 -26.44 9.31
CA GLY A 562 -2.07 -26.36 9.94
C GLY A 562 -3.01 -25.35 9.27
N SER A 563 -2.62 -24.75 8.15
CA SER A 563 -3.52 -23.93 7.32
C SER A 563 -4.33 -24.81 6.38
N GLN A 564 -5.42 -24.27 5.83
CA GLN A 564 -6.24 -24.96 4.82
C GLN A 564 -5.39 -25.40 3.60
N PHE A 565 -4.33 -24.66 3.28
CA PHE A 565 -3.42 -24.92 2.15
C PHE A 565 -2.27 -25.88 2.47
N SER A 566 -2.14 -26.34 3.73
CA SER A 566 -1.14 -27.33 4.12
C SER A 566 -1.69 -28.77 4.07
N ARG A 567 -0.80 -29.76 4.13
CA ARG A 567 -1.16 -31.19 4.18
C ARG A 567 -1.36 -31.75 5.60
N SER A 568 -1.51 -30.88 6.60
CA SER A 568 -1.79 -31.32 7.96
C SER A 568 -3.16 -32.01 8.09
N SER A 569 -3.36 -32.73 9.19
CA SER A 569 -4.65 -33.36 9.52
C SER A 569 -5.80 -32.34 9.54
N SER A 570 -7.01 -32.81 9.24
CA SER A 570 -8.26 -32.02 9.32
C SER A 570 -8.42 -31.42 10.72
N LYS A 571 -8.15 -32.21 11.76
CA LYS A 571 -8.24 -31.74 13.15
C LYS A 571 -7.29 -30.59 13.46
N LEU A 572 -6.04 -30.65 12.99
CA LEU A 572 -5.09 -29.55 13.20
C LEU A 572 -5.51 -28.29 12.45
N LYS A 573 -6.10 -28.43 11.25
CA LYS A 573 -6.66 -27.30 10.49
C LYS A 573 -7.80 -26.65 11.26
N GLU A 574 -8.72 -27.43 11.79
CA GLU A 574 -9.85 -26.96 12.58
C GLU A 574 -9.40 -26.20 13.84
N LEU A 575 -8.47 -26.79 14.61
CA LEU A 575 -7.93 -26.19 15.84
C LEU A 575 -7.18 -24.87 15.58
N ARG A 576 -6.54 -24.76 14.41
CA ARG A 576 -5.77 -23.57 14.01
C ARG A 576 -6.55 -22.63 13.08
N ASN A 577 -7.82 -22.91 12.82
CA ASN A 577 -8.71 -22.03 12.07
C ASN A 577 -9.20 -20.92 12.98
N SER A 578 -8.33 -19.95 13.25
CA SER A 578 -8.68 -18.78 14.05
C SER A 578 -9.31 -17.69 13.16
N PRO A 579 -10.33 -16.96 13.64
CA PRO A 579 -10.85 -15.77 12.94
C PRO A 579 -9.84 -14.61 12.89
N PHE A 580 -8.74 -14.69 13.64
CA PHE A 580 -7.67 -13.69 13.65
C PHE A 580 -6.58 -13.98 12.62
N HIS A 581 -5.89 -12.93 12.18
CA HIS A 581 -4.81 -12.99 11.19
C HIS A 581 -3.76 -14.02 11.59
N ARG A 582 -3.59 -15.05 10.76
CA ARG A 582 -2.55 -16.05 10.95
C ARG A 582 -1.20 -15.43 10.61
N SER A 583 -0.29 -15.33 11.59
CA SER A 583 1.06 -14.84 11.31
C SER A 583 1.82 -15.88 10.48
N VAL A 584 2.35 -15.42 9.35
CA VAL A 584 3.23 -16.16 8.44
C VAL A 584 4.54 -15.41 8.41
N VAL A 585 5.64 -16.10 8.70
CA VAL A 585 6.96 -15.50 8.66
C VAL A 585 7.72 -16.03 7.45
N VAL A 586 8.32 -15.11 6.70
CA VAL A 586 9.32 -15.42 5.67
C VAL A 586 10.66 -14.90 6.16
N ALA A 587 11.55 -15.80 6.56
CA ALA A 587 12.87 -15.45 7.08
C ALA A 587 13.95 -15.74 6.04
N PHE A 588 14.64 -14.70 5.56
CA PHE A 588 15.79 -14.81 4.67
C PHE A 588 17.09 -14.87 5.48
N GLY A 589 17.85 -15.95 5.32
CA GLY A 589 19.17 -16.13 5.93
C GLY A 589 20.28 -15.42 5.15
N LYS A 590 21.50 -15.42 5.70
CA LYS A 590 22.66 -14.78 5.06
C LYS A 590 22.98 -15.43 3.71
N PRO A 591 23.43 -14.67 2.69
CA PRO A 591 23.89 -15.23 1.43
C PRO A 591 25.01 -16.23 1.64
N LEU A 592 24.96 -17.32 0.87
CA LEU A 592 25.93 -18.41 0.85
C LEU A 592 26.58 -18.49 -0.54
N PRO A 593 27.82 -19.00 -0.62
CA PRO A 593 28.47 -19.34 -1.88
C PRO A 593 27.64 -20.32 -2.73
N LYS A 594 27.76 -20.26 -4.07
CA LYS A 594 26.96 -21.09 -4.99
C LYS A 594 27.26 -22.60 -4.88
N ASP A 595 28.46 -22.95 -4.44
CA ASP A 595 28.99 -24.30 -4.22
C ASP A 595 28.58 -24.90 -2.86
N THR A 596 27.65 -24.25 -2.14
CA THR A 596 27.16 -24.77 -0.86
C THR A 596 26.43 -26.10 -1.04
N SER A 597 26.95 -27.15 -0.39
CA SER A 597 26.35 -28.48 -0.39
C SER A 597 25.00 -28.57 0.34
N ALA A 598 24.16 -29.53 -0.05
CA ALA A 598 22.81 -29.73 0.49
C ALA A 598 22.78 -29.88 2.02
N ASP A 599 23.77 -30.54 2.60
CA ASP A 599 23.87 -30.77 4.04
C ASP A 599 24.12 -29.45 4.81
N VAL A 600 25.01 -28.60 4.29
CA VAL A 600 25.28 -27.28 4.86
C VAL A 600 24.05 -26.39 4.70
N LEU A 601 23.42 -26.39 3.52
CA LEU A 601 22.19 -25.64 3.26
C LEU A 601 21.07 -26.01 4.24
N LYS A 602 20.84 -27.32 4.46
CA LYS A 602 19.83 -27.82 5.39
C LYS A 602 20.09 -27.33 6.81
N ARG A 603 21.35 -27.38 7.29
CA ARG A 603 21.74 -26.84 8.60
C ARG A 603 21.46 -25.34 8.69
N ARG A 604 21.77 -24.55 7.65
CA ARG A 604 21.50 -23.11 7.61
C ARG A 604 20.01 -22.78 7.68
N ILE A 605 19.16 -23.54 6.98
CA ILE A 605 17.70 -23.35 7.07
C ILE A 605 17.18 -23.78 8.46
N PHE A 606 17.74 -24.84 9.04
CA PHE A 606 17.40 -25.24 10.41
C PHE A 606 17.77 -24.15 11.43
N GLU A 607 18.95 -23.52 11.30
CA GLU A 607 19.33 -22.35 12.11
C GLU A 607 18.31 -21.19 11.95
N GLN A 608 17.84 -20.92 10.73
CA GLN A 608 16.78 -19.92 10.50
C GLN A 608 15.46 -20.31 11.15
N ALA A 609 15.11 -21.59 11.12
CA ALA A 609 13.92 -22.11 11.79
C ALA A 609 14.00 -21.87 13.29
N THR A 610 15.13 -22.22 13.93
CA THR A 610 15.38 -22.01 15.35
C THR A 610 15.25 -20.53 15.73
N ARG A 611 15.90 -19.62 15.00
CA ARG A 611 15.80 -18.17 15.25
C ARG A 611 14.37 -17.65 15.09
N SER A 612 13.66 -18.11 14.06
CA SER A 612 12.27 -17.73 13.81
C SER A 612 11.34 -18.19 14.93
N TRP A 613 11.56 -19.40 15.47
CA TRP A 613 10.81 -19.94 16.60
C TRP A 613 11.16 -19.28 17.93
N GLN A 614 12.43 -19.00 18.21
CA GLN A 614 12.84 -18.28 19.43
C GLN A 614 12.15 -16.91 19.54
N ARG A 615 12.15 -16.13 18.45
CA ARG A 615 11.45 -14.85 18.40
C ARG A 615 9.96 -15.01 18.64
N ALA A 616 9.37 -16.05 18.05
CA ALA A 616 7.95 -16.32 18.22
C ALA A 616 7.58 -16.74 19.63
N MET A 617 8.41 -17.54 20.30
CA MET A 617 8.18 -17.95 21.68
C MET A 617 8.13 -16.73 22.60
N GLY A 618 8.92 -15.69 22.33
CA GLY A 618 8.84 -14.41 23.05
C GLY A 618 7.53 -13.63 22.82
N GLU A 619 6.80 -13.92 21.74
CA GLU A 619 5.50 -13.28 21.41
C GLU A 619 4.30 -14.16 21.78
N LEU A 620 4.51 -15.42 22.19
CA LEU A 620 3.42 -16.33 22.55
C LEU A 620 2.78 -15.90 23.88
N PRO A 621 1.44 -15.99 24.00
CA PRO A 621 0.79 -15.75 25.28
C PRO A 621 1.23 -16.81 26.31
N SER A 622 1.19 -16.43 27.59
CA SER A 622 1.31 -17.40 28.67
C SER A 622 0.21 -18.46 28.57
N LEU A 623 0.48 -19.66 29.10
CA LEU A 623 -0.50 -20.76 29.12
C LEU A 623 -1.88 -20.34 29.66
N PRO A 624 -1.98 -19.57 30.78
CA PRO A 624 -3.28 -19.06 31.25
C PRO A 624 -4.00 -18.18 30.24
N ASN A 625 -3.28 -17.25 29.60
CA ASN A 625 -3.86 -16.35 28.61
C ASN A 625 -4.33 -17.13 27.36
N ALA A 626 -3.54 -18.10 26.90
CA ALA A 626 -3.92 -18.98 25.81
C ALA A 626 -5.16 -19.82 26.14
N TRP A 627 -5.25 -20.30 27.38
CA TRP A 627 -6.40 -21.07 27.84
C TRP A 627 -7.68 -20.23 27.90
N ILE A 628 -7.62 -19.03 28.50
CA ILE A 628 -8.75 -18.08 28.54
C ILE A 628 -9.26 -17.76 27.13
N GLN A 629 -8.35 -17.48 26.19
CA GLN A 629 -8.73 -17.22 24.79
C GLN A 629 -9.38 -18.43 24.13
N SER A 630 -8.97 -19.65 24.49
CA SER A 630 -9.57 -20.88 23.96
C SER A 630 -10.97 -21.10 24.51
N VAL A 631 -11.17 -20.91 25.82
CA VAL A 631 -12.48 -20.98 26.49
C VAL A 631 -13.45 -19.97 25.90
N LYS A 632 -13.02 -18.71 25.66
CA LYS A 632 -13.84 -17.67 25.03
C LYS A 632 -14.36 -18.05 23.64
N ARG A 633 -13.65 -18.91 22.90
CA ARG A 633 -14.06 -19.35 21.56
C ARG A 633 -15.04 -20.52 21.60
N ARG A 634 -14.94 -21.38 22.62
CA ARG A 634 -15.72 -22.63 22.73
C ARG A 634 -16.14 -22.86 24.19
N PRO A 635 -17.01 -22.00 24.76
CA PRO A 635 -17.30 -22.02 26.20
C PRO A 635 -18.05 -23.28 26.64
N SER A 636 -18.85 -23.88 25.76
CA SER A 636 -19.71 -25.03 26.07
C SER A 636 -19.07 -26.39 25.76
N ASP A 637 -17.87 -26.41 25.16
CA ASP A 637 -17.18 -27.66 24.84
C ASP A 637 -16.78 -28.39 26.12
N LEU A 638 -16.86 -29.71 26.12
CA LEU A 638 -16.36 -30.54 27.21
C LEU A 638 -14.85 -30.31 27.40
N ALA A 639 -14.43 -29.97 28.62
CA ALA A 639 -13.03 -29.66 28.94
C ALA A 639 -12.40 -30.64 29.92
N LEU A 640 -13.11 -31.04 30.97
CA LEU A 640 -12.61 -31.96 32.00
C LEU A 640 -13.66 -33.03 32.29
N ALA A 641 -13.22 -34.28 32.44
CA ALA A 641 -14.03 -35.39 32.90
C ALA A 641 -13.13 -36.37 33.65
N ASP A 642 -13.62 -36.89 34.77
CA ASP A 642 -12.97 -37.97 35.51
C ASP A 642 -14.03 -38.91 36.11
N THR A 643 -13.58 -39.97 36.78
CA THR A 643 -14.47 -40.97 37.39
C THR A 643 -15.04 -40.54 38.76
N LEU A 644 -14.59 -39.41 39.31
CA LEU A 644 -14.89 -38.98 40.68
C LEU A 644 -15.84 -37.78 40.74
N GLY A 645 -15.93 -36.99 39.67
CA GLY A 645 -16.71 -35.77 39.58
C GLY A 645 -17.55 -35.71 38.31
N ARG A 646 -18.41 -34.68 38.25
CA ARG A 646 -19.20 -34.40 37.05
C ARG A 646 -18.29 -33.85 35.94
N PRO A 647 -18.55 -34.19 34.66
CA PRO A 647 -17.90 -33.53 33.53
C PRO A 647 -18.10 -32.01 33.59
N LEU A 648 -17.05 -31.25 33.28
CA LEU A 648 -17.06 -29.79 33.24
C LEU A 648 -16.83 -29.32 31.80
N ASN A 649 -17.65 -28.37 31.37
CA ASN A 649 -17.38 -27.64 30.14
C ASN A 649 -16.27 -26.59 30.33
N ALA A 650 -15.81 -26.00 29.23
CA ALA A 650 -14.69 -25.07 29.22
C ALA A 650 -14.89 -23.83 30.10
N SER A 651 -16.09 -23.25 30.10
CA SER A 651 -16.40 -22.10 30.96
C SER A 651 -16.42 -22.49 32.44
N GLN A 652 -17.05 -23.60 32.80
CA GLN A 652 -17.07 -24.11 34.17
C GLN A 652 -15.68 -24.43 34.71
N ALA A 653 -14.83 -25.06 33.88
CA ALA A 653 -13.44 -25.38 34.24
C ALA A 653 -12.61 -24.11 34.49
N LEU A 654 -12.79 -23.08 33.65
CA LEU A 654 -12.12 -21.79 33.82
C LEU A 654 -12.63 -21.05 35.06
N THR A 655 -13.95 -20.95 35.27
CA THR A 655 -14.54 -20.32 36.46
C THR A 655 -14.04 -20.99 37.74
N ALA A 656 -14.03 -22.33 37.80
CA ALA A 656 -13.49 -23.07 38.94
C ALA A 656 -12.00 -22.74 39.19
N SER A 657 -11.21 -22.62 38.14
CA SER A 657 -9.77 -22.31 38.24
C SER A 657 -9.51 -20.86 38.65
N LEU A 658 -10.33 -19.90 38.21
CA LEU A 658 -10.24 -18.49 38.62
C LEU A 658 -10.60 -18.31 40.09
N LEU A 659 -11.67 -18.96 40.55
CA LEU A 659 -12.08 -18.94 41.95
C LEU A 659 -11.01 -19.56 42.85
N MET A 660 -10.45 -20.70 42.42
CA MET A 660 -9.34 -21.36 43.11
C MET A 660 -8.09 -20.47 43.13
N ALA A 661 -7.75 -19.80 42.03
CA ALA A 661 -6.61 -18.90 41.94
C ALA A 661 -6.70 -17.74 42.95
N LYS A 662 -7.89 -17.17 43.15
CA LYS A 662 -8.16 -16.11 44.11
C LYS A 662 -7.88 -16.55 45.56
N ARG A 663 -8.22 -17.80 45.90
CA ARG A 663 -7.94 -18.36 47.23
C ARG A 663 -6.49 -18.76 47.40
N LEU A 664 -5.92 -19.41 46.40
CA LEU A 664 -4.51 -19.79 46.37
C LEU A 664 -3.59 -18.59 46.59
N ARG A 665 -3.88 -17.45 45.94
CA ARG A 665 -3.11 -16.20 46.13
C ARG A 665 -3.15 -15.67 47.57
N LYS A 666 -4.26 -15.88 48.29
CA LYS A 666 -4.40 -15.46 49.69
C LYS A 666 -3.70 -16.42 50.65
N LEU A 667 -3.72 -17.72 50.34
CA LEU A 667 -3.24 -18.76 51.24
C LEU A 667 -1.76 -19.07 51.09
N ASN A 668 -1.17 -18.83 49.91
CA ASN A 668 0.28 -18.94 49.71
C ASN A 668 0.89 -17.58 49.34
N PRO A 669 1.58 -16.90 50.27
CA PRO A 669 2.31 -15.67 49.96
C PRO A 669 3.55 -15.94 49.09
N GLY A 670 4.19 -17.11 49.18
CA GLY A 670 5.42 -17.47 48.46
C GLY A 670 5.22 -17.69 46.95
N GLN A 671 6.31 -17.74 46.18
CA GLN A 671 6.25 -17.88 44.71
C GLN A 671 5.96 -19.32 44.26
N ASN A 672 6.48 -20.31 44.98
CA ASN A 672 6.38 -21.72 44.62
C ASN A 672 5.22 -22.37 45.39
N VAL A 673 4.42 -23.20 44.70
CA VAL A 673 3.27 -23.91 45.27
C VAL A 673 3.46 -25.41 45.03
N GLY A 674 3.47 -26.18 46.11
CA GLY A 674 3.51 -27.64 46.03
C GLY A 674 2.12 -28.20 45.77
N LEU A 675 1.98 -29.06 44.77
CA LEU A 675 0.76 -29.80 44.48
C LEU A 675 1.00 -31.29 44.70
N LEU A 676 0.32 -31.87 45.70
CA LEU A 676 0.30 -33.31 45.95
C LEU A 676 -1.09 -33.84 45.59
N LEU A 677 -1.36 -33.95 44.29
CA LEU A 677 -2.69 -34.29 43.77
C LEU A 677 -2.60 -35.37 42.69
N PRO A 678 -3.60 -36.27 42.57
CA PRO A 678 -3.65 -37.26 41.52
C PRO A 678 -4.09 -36.61 40.19
N THR A 679 -3.90 -37.35 39.09
CA THR A 679 -4.48 -37.04 37.77
C THR A 679 -6.01 -37.05 37.83
N SER A 680 -6.60 -35.88 38.12
CA SER A 680 -8.02 -35.65 38.36
C SER A 680 -8.43 -34.26 37.88
N SER A 681 -9.73 -33.99 37.72
CA SER A 681 -10.24 -32.67 37.35
C SER A 681 -9.82 -31.61 38.38
N ALA A 682 -9.85 -31.96 39.68
CA ALA A 682 -9.35 -31.09 40.75
C ALA A 682 -7.85 -30.81 40.60
N GLY A 683 -7.04 -31.82 40.25
CA GLY A 683 -5.62 -31.64 39.95
C GLY A 683 -5.36 -30.66 38.81
N VAL A 684 -6.12 -30.78 37.70
CA VAL A 684 -5.99 -29.87 36.55
C VAL A 684 -6.44 -28.45 36.90
N ILE A 685 -7.56 -28.30 37.62
CA ILE A 685 -8.07 -27.00 38.10
C ILE A 685 -7.03 -26.32 38.99
N THR A 686 -6.42 -27.04 39.94
CA THR A 686 -5.42 -26.46 40.84
C THR A 686 -4.11 -26.10 40.12
N ASN A 687 -3.68 -26.93 39.17
CA ASN A 687 -2.54 -26.61 38.28
C ASN A 687 -2.78 -25.29 37.53
N MET A 688 -3.94 -25.17 36.86
CA MET A 688 -4.26 -23.96 36.12
C MET A 688 -4.52 -22.76 37.02
N ALA A 689 -5.13 -22.95 38.19
CA ALA A 689 -5.34 -21.91 39.19
C ALA A 689 -4.02 -21.32 39.69
N THR A 690 -3.01 -22.17 39.92
CA THR A 690 -1.66 -21.75 40.31
C THR A 690 -1.01 -20.88 39.23
N LEU A 691 -1.10 -21.30 37.97
CA LEU A 691 -0.60 -20.52 36.83
C LEU A 691 -1.38 -19.19 36.66
N LEU A 692 -2.70 -19.21 36.81
CA LEU A 692 -3.55 -18.01 36.80
C LEU A 692 -3.24 -17.06 37.96
N ALA A 693 -2.78 -17.59 39.09
CA ALA A 693 -2.35 -16.80 40.23
C ALA A 693 -0.97 -16.13 40.02
N GLY A 694 -0.23 -16.49 38.96
CA GLY A 694 1.12 -16.01 38.68
C GLY A 694 2.22 -16.73 39.48
N LYS A 695 1.90 -17.91 40.02
CA LYS A 695 2.79 -18.71 40.89
C LYS A 695 3.46 -19.85 40.11
N THR A 696 4.59 -20.35 40.61
CA THR A 696 5.28 -21.51 40.07
C THR A 696 4.62 -22.79 40.56
N VAL A 697 4.23 -23.67 39.63
CA VAL A 697 3.63 -24.97 39.95
C VAL A 697 4.73 -26.00 40.19
N VAL A 698 4.71 -26.67 41.34
CA VAL A 698 5.59 -27.79 41.64
C VAL A 698 4.74 -29.01 41.94
N ASN A 699 4.55 -29.87 40.92
CA ASN A 699 3.83 -31.13 41.08
C ASN A 699 4.75 -32.15 41.76
N LEU A 700 4.38 -32.55 42.99
CA LEU A 700 5.15 -33.50 43.79
C LEU A 700 4.89 -34.92 43.29
N ASN A 701 5.96 -35.65 42.99
CA ASN A 701 5.87 -37.01 42.49
C ASN A 701 5.54 -37.99 43.63
N TYR A 702 4.24 -38.23 43.84
CA TYR A 702 3.74 -39.12 44.90
C TYR A 702 4.07 -40.60 44.71
N THR A 703 4.80 -41.00 43.66
CA THR A 703 5.37 -42.35 43.52
C THR A 703 6.85 -42.44 43.93
N ALA A 704 7.47 -41.30 44.24
CA ALA A 704 8.83 -41.27 44.76
C ALA A 704 8.85 -41.64 46.25
N ASP A 705 10.02 -42.01 46.75
CA ASP A 705 10.23 -42.30 48.16
C ASP A 705 10.20 -41.01 49.02
N HIS A 706 10.21 -41.21 50.34
CA HIS A 706 10.10 -40.12 51.30
C HIS A 706 11.29 -39.15 51.22
N GLU A 707 12.51 -39.66 51.00
CA GLU A 707 13.72 -38.84 50.89
C GLU A 707 13.69 -37.94 49.65
N ALA A 708 13.30 -38.48 48.49
CA ALA A 708 13.20 -37.69 47.26
C ALA A 708 12.12 -36.59 47.36
N LEU A 709 10.98 -36.89 47.99
CA LEU A 709 9.92 -35.90 48.21
C LEU A 709 10.36 -34.80 49.19
N THR A 710 11.01 -35.16 50.29
CA THR A 710 11.58 -34.20 51.25
C THR A 710 12.63 -33.30 50.60
N SER A 711 13.52 -33.90 49.80
CA SER A 711 14.53 -33.19 49.02
C SER A 711 13.89 -32.22 48.02
N ALA A 712 12.86 -32.65 47.29
CA ALA A 712 12.13 -31.80 46.35
C ALA A 712 11.42 -30.62 47.03
N LEU A 713 10.79 -30.84 48.18
CA LEU A 713 10.15 -29.79 48.99
C LEU A 713 11.15 -28.73 49.45
N SER A 714 12.34 -29.16 49.84
CA SER A 714 13.43 -28.27 50.28
C SER A 714 14.02 -27.48 49.11
N GLN A 715 14.45 -28.16 48.05
CA GLN A 715 15.07 -27.53 46.87
C GLN A 715 14.14 -26.57 46.13
N ALA A 716 12.83 -26.85 46.11
CA ALA A 716 11.84 -25.97 45.50
C ALA A 716 11.27 -24.92 46.47
N GLU A 717 11.81 -24.83 47.69
CA GLU A 717 11.41 -23.85 48.71
C GLU A 717 9.89 -23.82 48.97
N ILE A 718 9.29 -25.02 49.02
CA ILE A 718 7.84 -25.14 49.17
C ILE A 718 7.46 -24.87 50.63
N ALA A 719 6.63 -23.86 50.84
CA ALA A 719 6.04 -23.53 52.15
C ALA A 719 4.58 -24.04 52.27
N THR A 720 3.82 -24.00 51.18
CA THR A 720 2.41 -24.40 51.15
C THR A 720 2.18 -25.54 50.15
N VAL A 721 1.50 -26.59 50.59
CA VAL A 721 1.15 -27.77 49.77
C VAL A 721 -0.36 -27.90 49.68
N PHE A 722 -0.88 -27.97 48.45
CA PHE A 722 -2.29 -28.25 48.17
C PHE A 722 -2.47 -29.73 47.88
N THR A 723 -3.39 -30.37 48.59
CA THR A 723 -3.71 -31.81 48.47
C THR A 723 -5.21 -32.05 48.72
N SER A 724 -5.67 -33.29 48.65
CA SER A 724 -7.02 -33.66 49.05
C SER A 724 -7.01 -34.70 50.16
N GLN A 725 -7.94 -34.60 51.11
CA GLN A 725 -8.00 -35.52 52.25
C GLN A 725 -8.17 -36.96 51.78
N ARG A 726 -8.97 -37.16 50.72
CA ARG A 726 -9.16 -38.46 50.10
C ARG A 726 -7.87 -39.02 49.50
N PHE A 727 -7.03 -38.16 48.93
CA PHE A 727 -5.77 -38.59 48.32
C PHE A 727 -4.70 -38.90 49.37
N VAL A 728 -4.61 -38.10 50.43
CA VAL A 728 -3.71 -38.36 51.57
C VAL A 728 -3.97 -39.76 52.16
N LYS A 729 -5.23 -40.09 52.47
CA LYS A 729 -5.61 -41.43 52.96
C LYS A 729 -5.17 -42.55 52.02
N LYS A 730 -5.25 -42.33 50.70
CA LYS A 730 -4.82 -43.31 49.69
C LYS A 730 -3.30 -43.48 49.64
N LEU A 731 -2.54 -42.42 49.91
CA LEU A 731 -1.07 -42.49 50.00
C LEU A 731 -0.62 -43.17 51.29
N GLU A 732 -1.28 -42.90 52.41
CA GLU A 732 -1.03 -43.57 53.70
C GLU A 732 -1.30 -45.09 53.59
N GLN A 733 -2.40 -45.48 52.93
CA GLN A 733 -2.69 -46.89 52.62
C GLN A 733 -1.63 -47.57 51.74
N ARG A 734 -0.83 -46.80 51.01
CA ARG A 734 0.28 -47.29 50.19
C ARG A 734 1.62 -47.27 50.93
N GLY A 735 1.64 -46.89 52.20
CA GLY A 735 2.84 -46.85 53.03
C GLY A 735 3.63 -45.52 52.95
N LEU A 736 3.07 -44.46 52.36
CA LEU A 736 3.69 -43.13 52.38
C LEU A 736 3.20 -42.34 53.60
N ASP A 737 4.10 -42.03 54.54
CA ASP A 737 3.78 -41.17 55.68
C ASP A 737 3.74 -39.69 55.26
N VAL A 738 2.55 -39.25 54.83
CA VAL A 738 2.28 -37.87 54.41
C VAL A 738 2.33 -36.91 55.60
N SER A 739 1.98 -37.39 56.80
CA SER A 739 1.94 -36.58 58.02
C SER A 739 3.35 -36.16 58.44
N GLN A 740 4.30 -37.09 58.37
CA GLN A 740 5.72 -36.78 58.57
C GLN A 740 6.27 -35.89 57.44
N LEU A 741 5.93 -36.20 56.19
CA LEU A 741 6.44 -35.49 55.01
C LEU A 741 6.07 -33.99 55.00
N LEU A 742 4.87 -33.65 55.49
CA LEU A 742 4.33 -32.29 55.41
C LEU A 742 4.31 -31.56 56.77
N ARG A 743 4.96 -32.10 57.81
CA ARG A 743 4.89 -31.60 59.19
C ARG A 743 5.24 -30.12 59.35
N GLU A 744 6.22 -29.63 58.59
CA GLU A 744 6.70 -28.24 58.63
C GLU A 744 6.08 -27.36 57.54
N LYS A 745 5.10 -27.88 56.81
CA LYS A 745 4.49 -27.22 55.65
C LYS A 745 3.05 -26.85 55.97
N GLN A 746 2.59 -25.73 55.40
CA GLN A 746 1.19 -25.39 55.44
C GLN A 746 0.42 -26.28 54.46
N VAL A 747 -0.35 -27.23 54.97
CA VAL A 747 -1.18 -28.11 54.14
C VAL A 747 -2.56 -27.50 53.95
N VAL A 748 -3.01 -27.42 52.71
CA VAL A 748 -4.33 -26.91 52.35
C VAL A 748 -5.10 -27.99 51.60
N PHE A 749 -6.25 -28.39 52.16
CA PHE A 749 -7.12 -29.38 51.54
C PHE A 749 -8.11 -28.74 50.56
N LEU A 750 -8.24 -29.32 49.37
CA LEU A 750 -9.14 -28.80 48.34
C LEU A 750 -10.61 -28.84 48.77
N GLU A 751 -11.00 -29.82 49.59
CA GLU A 751 -12.34 -29.96 50.15
C GLU A 751 -12.72 -28.73 51.01
N ASP A 752 -11.82 -28.29 51.87
CA ASP A 752 -12.02 -27.12 52.74
C ASP A 752 -12.12 -25.83 51.91
N LEU A 753 -11.31 -25.71 50.87
CA LEU A 753 -11.35 -24.57 49.96
C LEU A 753 -12.68 -24.47 49.23
N GLN A 754 -13.20 -25.60 48.74
CA GLN A 754 -14.46 -25.64 48.02
C GLN A 754 -15.63 -25.15 48.88
N ALA A 755 -15.62 -25.47 50.18
CA ALA A 755 -16.65 -25.03 51.13
C ALA A 755 -16.68 -23.50 51.29
N THR A 756 -15.55 -22.81 51.10
CA THR A 756 -15.46 -21.35 51.23
C THR A 756 -15.99 -20.56 50.01
N ILE A 757 -16.37 -21.25 48.92
CA ILE A 757 -16.81 -20.61 47.66
C ILE A 757 -18.33 -20.50 47.61
N GLY A 758 -18.85 -19.29 47.83
CA GLY A 758 -20.28 -18.98 47.81
C GLY A 758 -20.92 -19.00 46.42
N ARG A 759 -22.25 -19.16 46.35
CA ARG A 759 -23.02 -19.18 45.09
C ARG A 759 -22.95 -17.87 44.31
N GLY A 760 -23.00 -16.73 45.00
CA GLY A 760 -22.89 -15.40 44.36
C GLY A 760 -21.53 -15.17 43.69
N GLU A 761 -20.44 -15.66 44.31
CA GLU A 761 -19.09 -15.54 43.75
C GLU A 761 -18.91 -16.40 42.48
N ARG A 762 -19.60 -17.53 42.39
CA ARG A 762 -19.62 -18.39 41.18
C ARG A 762 -20.37 -17.77 40.00
N LEU A 763 -21.37 -16.94 40.28
CA LEU A 763 -22.18 -16.27 39.24
C LEU A 763 -21.52 -14.99 38.74
N SER A 764 -20.72 -14.32 39.57
CA SER A 764 -20.04 -13.06 39.21
C SER A 764 -18.68 -13.24 38.53
N THR A 765 -18.13 -14.46 38.51
CA THR A 765 -16.83 -14.82 37.90
C THR A 765 -17.01 -15.49 36.56
#